data_AF-A0A1J4L2A1-F1
#
_entry.id   AF-A0A1J4L2A1-F1
#
_cell.length_a   1.000
_cell.length_b   1.000
_cell.length_c   1.000
_cell.angle_alpha   90.00
_cell.angle_beta   90.00
_cell.angle_gamma   90.00
#
_symmetry.space_group_name_H-M   'P 1'
#
loop_
_entity.id
_entity.type
_entity.pdbx_description
1 polymer ?
#
loop_
_entity_poly.entity_id
_entity_poly.type
_entity_poly.pdbx_seq_one_letter_code
_entity_poly.pdbx_strand_id
1 'polypeptide(L)'
;MSIHVTINGQSYKAEQGQTILQVFQSHGIFIPTLCHHPDLPPCGKCGLCVVRIDGGTFVYACMQPARNKMIIDTKSADVIEKAKKSLESFFNVSQPPPSPEIEEIVKYLNPKNPVRPREHDRTNAITFDPTECINCGRCIRICSDILNIGALNEPNPRMRINECISCGMCISICPTNSLQETPSIAPILRALVQNKIIVLQLAPSVRVSVGELFGEPIGTLCTEKIIAAARQMGISYVLDTQYGADVTIVEEATELVERLKNKKGLPMFTSCCPSWVNFVERSHPELTGNLSTTKSPHMIVGKLIKTYFADRLRLKETDIFTVSLMPCVSKKDEVKRMQLIGDFDAVITAREFGKMVKDFGIEWTSLKGGEFDHILGNSSGAGAIFGVSGGVTEATVRYAHEILTGKKIGEIEYHQFRGNLGSVVKTADISFGDTVIKMAVCSGISAARDLIESENYKKYHFIEVMSCPGGCIAGGGQPKLPSRELAINRAKTLYDIDKNQIQNKLKTAADNTEVTALYKLFLEKPGSHKAHNLLHTHYEPQETAMLANIKRLQTQPIVGFGSSTGTATRLARIVGGFIKTVSGAMNSLTLTSLIKRKTAIFIVSTTGDGEFPTNCKKFIENLRESNIDLSEVRYAVCGLGSRAYNQFCLAGKQLDLIMEEHHAKQIIPFIPIDTSTEDRGETLFERWCLDLCTALGLPPPRIGVNLMYRLTPDNDDSVINNPLRPLKFEKMTIKNRSLLTAKNYMKEIFKLDIKMPAGMSYKPGGIFLIFPQNPPEMAKEVIQVLGYDPNQVFQIHVDAASVVNFIPERVSIEQLFTMYLDLKGPPNRSLLRAFMRVANNEGIEKIQNLLDINNENGFNEYLKDIDIATCIKQFAQYGVPQIDSLVSSCPHIIPRKYSIASAPIKNRGFISLVVSTLQFGNNRVGLCSDYLRNEKTSKIYMRIMEDEDEDFSELKENPMILVATGRGIGSIISILELRQYDDGPFGKCILFYGCQSGEGYKPLIDELQEFKKNGAVDEVYVACSRDTEKKQYVQDAMREQQDKLWELWQDPQCSLIYSGFPGTICDDIISIMIEIAETFGDAAVDEAREFYDNHNVIWRRFD
;
A
#
# COMPACT_ATOMS: atom_id res chain seq x y z
N MET A 1 -24.94 -19.48 10.35
CA MET A 1 -25.91 -20.15 9.46
C MET A 1 -25.15 -20.96 8.42
N SER A 2 -25.60 -22.18 8.10
CA SER A 2 -24.99 -22.98 7.03
C SER A 2 -25.56 -22.61 5.67
N ILE A 3 -24.68 -22.48 4.68
CA ILE A 3 -25.01 -22.22 3.28
C ILE A 3 -24.54 -23.40 2.42
N HIS A 4 -25.09 -23.56 1.22
CA HIS A 4 -24.68 -24.58 0.27
C HIS A 4 -24.05 -23.94 -0.97
N VAL A 5 -22.94 -24.49 -1.44
CA VAL A 5 -22.30 -24.09 -2.72
C VAL A 5 -22.17 -25.31 -3.62
N THR A 6 -22.14 -25.12 -4.93
CA THR A 6 -21.92 -26.17 -5.91
C THR A 6 -20.56 -25.97 -6.55
N ILE A 7 -19.61 -26.88 -6.35
CA ILE A 7 -18.25 -26.78 -6.89
C ILE A 7 -18.07 -27.91 -7.92
N ASN A 8 -17.79 -27.55 -9.18
CA ASN A 8 -17.65 -28.49 -10.30
C ASN A 8 -18.79 -29.53 -10.39
N GLY A 9 -20.03 -29.09 -10.14
CA GLY A 9 -21.23 -29.94 -10.18
C GLY A 9 -21.55 -30.72 -8.90
N GLN A 10 -20.74 -30.63 -7.84
CA GLN A 10 -21.00 -31.27 -6.55
C GLN A 10 -21.39 -30.25 -5.47
N SER A 11 -22.38 -30.57 -4.62
CA SER A 11 -22.82 -29.68 -3.54
C SER A 11 -22.00 -29.88 -2.27
N TYR A 12 -21.58 -28.77 -1.66
CA TYR A 12 -20.81 -28.72 -0.42
C TYR A 12 -21.49 -27.79 0.59
N LYS A 13 -21.35 -28.12 1.87
CA LYS A 13 -21.85 -27.30 2.98
C LYS A 13 -20.77 -26.30 3.38
N ALA A 14 -21.11 -25.03 3.54
CA ALA A 14 -20.20 -23.98 3.99
C ALA A 14 -20.83 -23.17 5.11
N GLU A 15 -20.00 -22.45 5.87
CA GLU A 15 -20.47 -21.52 6.88
C GLU A 15 -20.57 -20.11 6.29
N GLN A 16 -21.64 -19.39 6.64
CA GLN A 16 -21.81 -18.01 6.21
C GLN A 16 -20.63 -17.14 6.69
N GLY A 17 -20.03 -16.40 5.76
CA GLY A 17 -18.85 -15.57 6.01
C GLY A 17 -17.52 -16.22 5.60
N GLN A 18 -17.49 -17.53 5.31
CA GLN A 18 -16.30 -18.17 4.73
C GLN A 18 -16.03 -17.65 3.31
N THR A 19 -14.76 -17.50 2.97
CA THR A 19 -14.32 -17.33 1.59
C THR A 19 -14.42 -18.64 0.81
N ILE A 20 -14.53 -18.57 -0.52
CA ILE A 20 -14.52 -19.77 -1.37
C ILE A 20 -13.29 -20.65 -1.08
N LEU A 21 -12.12 -20.05 -0.87
CA LEU A 21 -10.90 -20.79 -0.54
C LEU A 21 -11.00 -21.56 0.79
N GLN A 22 -11.61 -20.98 1.82
CA GLN A 22 -11.84 -21.66 3.10
C GLN A 22 -12.83 -22.83 2.94
N VAL A 23 -13.82 -22.70 2.06
CA VAL A 23 -14.71 -23.82 1.71
C VAL A 23 -13.93 -24.93 1.03
N PHE A 24 -13.03 -24.61 0.11
CA PHE A 24 -12.18 -25.61 -0.54
C PHE A 24 -11.30 -26.35 0.46
N GLN A 25 -10.63 -25.62 1.35
CA GLN A 25 -9.75 -26.17 2.38
C GLN A 25 -10.50 -27.11 3.34
N SER A 26 -11.69 -26.72 3.81
CA SER A 26 -12.51 -27.54 4.70
C SER A 26 -13.01 -28.86 4.08
N HIS A 27 -12.99 -28.97 2.74
CA HIS A 27 -13.44 -30.15 2.00
C HIS A 27 -12.33 -30.86 1.22
N GLY A 28 -11.06 -30.49 1.44
CA GLY A 28 -9.92 -31.11 0.75
C GLY A 28 -9.87 -30.84 -0.77
N ILE A 29 -10.49 -29.76 -1.24
CA ILE A 29 -10.46 -29.35 -2.64
C ILE A 29 -9.21 -28.50 -2.88
N PHE A 30 -8.37 -28.91 -3.83
CA PHE A 30 -7.17 -28.18 -4.18
C PHE A 30 -7.45 -27.03 -5.17
N ILE A 31 -6.93 -25.84 -4.87
CA ILE A 31 -6.82 -24.71 -5.79
C ILE A 31 -5.42 -24.09 -5.58
N PRO A 32 -4.68 -23.73 -6.63
CA PRO A 32 -3.35 -23.14 -6.46
C PRO A 32 -3.45 -21.77 -5.79
N THR A 33 -2.70 -21.57 -4.70
CA THR A 33 -2.62 -20.28 -4.00
C THR A 33 -1.19 -20.02 -3.54
N LEU A 34 -0.74 -18.76 -3.60
CA LEU A 34 0.63 -18.40 -3.24
C LEU A 34 0.73 -17.17 -2.35
N CYS A 35 0.03 -16.08 -2.68
CA CYS A 35 0.00 -14.93 -1.77
C CYS A 35 -0.89 -15.19 -0.55
N HIS A 36 -1.80 -16.16 -0.58
CA HIS A 36 -2.63 -16.47 0.58
C HIS A 36 -1.82 -17.17 1.69
N HIS A 37 -2.18 -16.91 2.95
CA HIS A 37 -1.72 -17.64 4.12
C HIS A 37 -2.83 -17.55 5.19
N PRO A 38 -3.16 -18.63 5.92
CA PRO A 38 -4.25 -18.62 6.91
C PRO A 38 -4.14 -17.51 7.96
N ASP A 39 -2.92 -17.25 8.42
CA ASP A 39 -2.64 -16.23 9.45
C ASP A 39 -2.60 -14.78 8.92
N LEU A 40 -2.96 -14.53 7.65
CA LEU A 40 -2.90 -13.20 7.02
C LEU A 40 -4.24 -12.81 6.37
N PRO A 41 -4.58 -11.51 6.34
CA PRO A 41 -5.72 -11.02 5.57
C PRO A 41 -5.58 -11.36 4.08
N PRO A 42 -6.68 -11.77 3.39
CA PRO A 42 -6.63 -12.09 1.97
C PRO A 42 -6.32 -10.86 1.12
N CYS A 43 -5.59 -11.04 0.01
CA CYS A 43 -5.16 -9.93 -0.84
C CYS A 43 -5.26 -10.18 -2.36
N GLY A 44 -5.54 -11.41 -2.80
CA GLY A 44 -5.66 -11.74 -4.24
C GLY A 44 -4.43 -11.49 -5.12
N LYS A 45 -3.31 -11.02 -4.55
CA LYS A 45 -2.15 -10.48 -5.29
C LYS A 45 -1.57 -11.44 -6.34
N CYS A 46 -1.59 -12.75 -6.09
CA CYS A 46 -1.01 -13.73 -7.02
C CYS A 46 -1.92 -14.15 -8.18
N GLY A 47 -3.22 -13.87 -8.11
CA GLY A 47 -4.19 -14.27 -9.13
C GLY A 47 -4.42 -15.78 -9.30
N LEU A 48 -3.62 -16.65 -8.65
CA LEU A 48 -3.64 -18.11 -8.87
C LEU A 48 -4.95 -18.78 -8.45
N CYS A 49 -5.57 -18.28 -7.38
CA CYS A 49 -6.81 -18.84 -6.85
C CYS A 49 -8.05 -18.40 -7.64
N VAL A 50 -7.88 -18.08 -8.93
CA VAL A 50 -8.97 -17.67 -9.81
C VAL A 50 -9.94 -18.82 -9.99
N VAL A 51 -11.22 -18.51 -9.87
CA VAL A 51 -12.34 -19.44 -10.10
C VAL A 51 -13.42 -18.70 -10.88
N ARG A 52 -14.24 -19.44 -11.62
CA ARG A 52 -15.44 -18.88 -12.25
C ARG A 52 -16.64 -19.14 -11.36
N ILE A 53 -17.45 -18.12 -11.12
CA ILE A 53 -18.71 -18.24 -10.38
C ILE A 53 -19.90 -17.98 -11.28
N ASP A 54 -20.98 -18.70 -10.99
CA ASP A 54 -22.34 -18.48 -11.51
C ASP A 54 -22.41 -18.36 -13.04
N GLY A 55 -21.55 -19.14 -13.73
CA GLY A 55 -21.55 -19.31 -15.18
C GLY A 55 -20.72 -18.30 -15.98
N GLY A 56 -20.20 -17.22 -15.38
CA GLY A 56 -19.51 -16.19 -16.18
C GLY A 56 -18.44 -15.34 -15.48
N THR A 57 -18.56 -15.10 -14.16
CA THR A 57 -17.68 -14.12 -13.50
C THR A 57 -16.41 -14.78 -12.94
N PHE A 58 -15.24 -14.23 -13.27
CA PHE A 58 -13.99 -14.68 -12.64
C PHE A 58 -13.71 -13.90 -11.36
N VAL A 59 -13.49 -14.63 -10.27
CA VAL A 59 -13.17 -14.06 -8.96
C VAL A 59 -11.97 -14.78 -8.36
N TYR A 60 -11.37 -14.18 -7.33
CA TYR A 60 -10.30 -14.82 -6.57
C TYR A 60 -10.91 -15.52 -5.35
N ALA A 61 -10.78 -16.85 -5.29
CA ALA A 61 -11.36 -17.67 -4.22
C ALA A 61 -10.96 -17.21 -2.81
N CYS A 62 -9.75 -16.66 -2.64
CA CYS A 62 -9.29 -16.17 -1.35
C CYS A 62 -9.96 -14.87 -0.87
N MET A 63 -10.56 -14.09 -1.78
CA MET A 63 -11.19 -12.80 -1.47
C MET A 63 -12.71 -12.86 -1.54
N GLN A 64 -13.27 -13.82 -2.27
CA GLN A 64 -14.70 -13.91 -2.49
C GLN A 64 -15.39 -14.67 -1.36
N PRO A 65 -16.32 -14.05 -0.60
CA PRO A 65 -17.19 -14.76 0.31
C PRO A 65 -18.09 -15.75 -0.45
N ALA A 66 -18.24 -16.94 0.10
CA ALA A 66 -19.18 -17.94 -0.38
C ALA A 66 -20.62 -17.46 -0.10
N ARG A 67 -21.49 -17.57 -1.11
CA ARG A 67 -22.92 -17.26 -1.00
C ARG A 67 -23.75 -18.53 -1.15
N ASN A 68 -24.94 -18.55 -0.54
CA ASN A 68 -25.82 -19.70 -0.70
C ASN A 68 -26.20 -19.89 -2.18
N LYS A 69 -26.23 -21.13 -2.64
CA LYS A 69 -26.45 -21.58 -4.02
C LYS A 69 -25.41 -21.09 -5.05
N MET A 70 -24.24 -20.59 -4.62
CA MET A 70 -23.16 -20.21 -5.54
C MET A 70 -22.69 -21.43 -6.34
N ILE A 71 -22.52 -21.28 -7.65
CA ILE A 71 -21.92 -22.31 -8.51
C ILE A 71 -20.49 -21.89 -8.81
N ILE A 72 -19.53 -22.77 -8.58
CA ILE A 72 -18.09 -22.49 -8.66
C ILE A 72 -17.44 -23.51 -9.59
N ASP A 73 -16.75 -23.02 -10.60
CA ASP A 73 -15.96 -23.82 -11.55
C ASP A 73 -14.48 -23.52 -11.35
N THR A 74 -13.71 -24.58 -11.14
CA THR A 74 -12.26 -24.52 -10.91
C THR A 74 -11.47 -25.26 -11.99
N LYS A 75 -12.13 -25.85 -12.99
CA LYS A 75 -11.53 -26.83 -13.91
C LYS A 75 -11.64 -26.45 -15.38
N SER A 76 -12.50 -25.51 -15.75
CA SER A 76 -12.63 -25.11 -17.13
C SER A 76 -11.32 -24.56 -17.72
N ALA A 77 -11.13 -24.73 -19.02
CA ALA A 77 -9.87 -24.41 -19.71
C ALA A 77 -9.47 -22.94 -19.55
N ASP A 78 -10.44 -22.03 -19.57
CA ASP A 78 -10.30 -20.59 -19.35
C ASP A 78 -9.87 -20.25 -17.90
N VAL A 79 -10.42 -20.93 -16.89
CA VAL A 79 -9.97 -20.78 -15.49
C VAL A 79 -8.50 -21.21 -15.35
N ILE A 80 -8.13 -22.34 -15.94
CA ILE A 80 -6.75 -22.85 -15.92
C ILE A 80 -5.81 -21.90 -16.67
N GLU A 81 -6.19 -21.41 -17.84
CA GLU A 81 -5.39 -20.45 -18.62
C GLU A 81 -5.17 -19.13 -17.85
N LYS A 82 -6.20 -18.62 -17.16
CA LYS A 82 -6.12 -17.40 -16.35
C LYS A 82 -5.20 -17.58 -15.13
N ALA A 83 -5.23 -18.75 -14.51
CA ALA A 83 -4.27 -19.10 -13.44
C ALA A 83 -2.83 -19.17 -13.98
N LYS A 84 -2.61 -19.75 -15.17
CA LYS A 84 -1.28 -19.79 -15.83
C LYS A 84 -0.74 -18.39 -16.12
N LYS A 85 -1.52 -17.52 -16.77
CA LYS A 85 -1.12 -16.13 -17.06
C LYS A 85 -0.78 -15.35 -15.79
N SER A 86 -1.57 -15.57 -14.73
CA SER A 86 -1.33 -14.96 -13.42
C SER A 86 0.00 -15.43 -12.83
N LEU A 87 0.31 -16.72 -12.92
CA LEU A 87 1.59 -17.27 -12.47
C LEU A 87 2.79 -16.71 -13.24
N GLU A 88 2.71 -16.67 -14.57
CA GLU A 88 3.75 -16.13 -15.45
C GLU A 88 4.04 -14.68 -15.11
N SER A 89 3.00 -13.87 -14.95
CA SER A 89 3.14 -12.47 -14.52
C SER A 89 3.67 -12.33 -13.10
N PHE A 90 3.38 -13.28 -12.21
CA PHE A 90 3.70 -13.16 -10.79
C PHE A 90 5.12 -13.59 -10.46
N PHE A 91 5.61 -14.71 -11.04
CA PHE A 91 6.89 -15.26 -10.60
C PHE A 91 8.06 -14.42 -11.07
N ASN A 92 8.10 -13.98 -12.33
CA ASN A 92 9.20 -13.17 -12.87
C ASN A 92 10.61 -13.63 -12.34
N VAL A 93 10.86 -14.95 -12.20
CA VAL A 93 12.16 -15.57 -11.85
C VAL A 93 12.53 -16.70 -12.78
N SER A 94 13.85 -16.92 -12.89
CA SER A 94 14.46 -17.92 -13.74
C SER A 94 14.43 -19.38 -13.27
N GLN A 95 14.32 -19.60 -11.97
CA GLN A 95 13.88 -20.86 -11.42
C GLN A 95 13.11 -20.49 -10.16
N PRO A 96 11.87 -20.98 -9.97
CA PRO A 96 11.20 -20.84 -8.71
C PRO A 96 12.09 -21.50 -7.64
N PRO A 97 12.38 -20.82 -6.52
CA PRO A 97 13.21 -21.39 -5.48
C PRO A 97 12.56 -22.68 -4.95
N PRO A 98 13.34 -23.74 -4.65
CA PRO A 98 12.78 -25.01 -4.21
C PRO A 98 12.11 -24.81 -2.85
N SER A 99 10.78 -24.91 -2.83
CA SER A 99 10.00 -25.06 -1.61
C SER A 99 8.80 -25.96 -1.89
N PRO A 100 8.34 -26.75 -0.91
CA PRO A 100 7.18 -27.64 -1.11
C PRO A 100 5.95 -26.92 -1.65
N GLU A 101 5.65 -25.71 -1.14
CA GLU A 101 4.53 -24.87 -1.60
C GLU A 101 4.67 -24.44 -3.07
N ILE A 102 5.89 -24.18 -3.54
CA ILE A 102 6.15 -23.74 -4.91
C ILE A 102 6.24 -24.93 -5.87
N GLU A 103 6.83 -26.04 -5.45
CA GLU A 103 6.99 -27.24 -6.27
C GLU A 103 5.63 -27.79 -6.72
N GLU A 104 4.62 -27.81 -5.86
CA GLU A 104 3.27 -28.23 -6.23
C GLU A 104 2.63 -27.31 -7.28
N ILE A 105 2.79 -25.99 -7.13
CA ILE A 105 2.27 -24.99 -8.06
C ILE A 105 3.00 -25.06 -9.41
N VAL A 106 4.32 -25.28 -9.39
CA VAL A 106 5.17 -25.38 -10.59
C VAL A 106 4.89 -26.65 -11.37
N LYS A 107 4.74 -27.79 -10.67
CA LYS A 107 4.27 -29.06 -11.28
C LYS A 107 2.93 -28.89 -11.98
N TYR A 108 2.07 -28.03 -11.46
CA TYR A 108 0.74 -27.75 -12.02
C TYR A 108 0.78 -26.81 -13.26
N LEU A 109 1.75 -25.89 -13.39
CA LEU A 109 1.63 -24.74 -14.32
C LEU A 109 2.83 -24.44 -15.26
N ASN A 110 4.04 -24.94 -15.02
CA ASN A 110 5.22 -24.87 -15.91
C ASN A 110 5.65 -23.48 -16.50
N PRO A 111 6.09 -22.50 -15.68
CA PRO A 111 6.43 -21.12 -16.12
C PRO A 111 7.88 -20.90 -16.66
N LYS A 112 8.14 -19.73 -17.30
CA LYS A 112 9.46 -19.23 -17.83
C LYS A 112 10.00 -17.95 -17.13
N ASN A 113 11.22 -17.51 -17.50
CA ASN A 113 12.26 -16.89 -16.65
C ASN A 113 12.64 -15.39 -16.86
N PRO A 114 12.47 -14.49 -15.87
CA PRO A 114 13.11 -13.14 -15.82
C PRO A 114 13.76 -12.64 -14.48
N VAL A 115 14.25 -11.37 -14.42
CA VAL A 115 15.15 -10.73 -13.41
C VAL A 115 14.45 -9.64 -12.53
N ARG A 116 14.99 -9.30 -11.33
CA ARG A 116 14.32 -8.53 -10.25
C ARG A 116 15.03 -7.26 -9.72
N PRO A 117 14.30 -6.32 -9.04
CA PRO A 117 14.80 -5.00 -8.63
C PRO A 117 14.81 -4.68 -7.10
N ARG A 118 15.20 -5.62 -6.22
CA ARG A 118 15.38 -5.35 -4.76
C ARG A 118 16.83 -5.64 -4.34
N GLU A 119 17.41 -4.82 -3.47
CA GLU A 119 18.79 -5.03 -2.98
C GLU A 119 18.85 -6.09 -1.86
N HIS A 120 19.97 -6.80 -1.76
CA HIS A 120 20.26 -7.71 -0.66
C HIS A 120 20.45 -6.94 0.66
N ASP A 121 19.90 -7.45 1.76
CA ASP A 121 20.02 -6.85 3.09
C ASP A 121 20.41 -7.90 4.14
N ARG A 122 21.16 -7.49 5.16
CA ARG A 122 21.63 -8.37 6.24
C ARG A 122 21.78 -7.61 7.55
N THR A 123 21.01 -8.03 8.55
CA THR A 123 21.11 -7.59 9.96
C THR A 123 21.91 -8.62 10.77
N ASN A 124 21.99 -8.50 12.11
CA ASN A 124 22.56 -9.58 12.92
C ASN A 124 21.61 -10.77 13.06
N ALA A 125 20.32 -10.57 12.80
CA ALA A 125 19.26 -11.58 13.02
C ALA A 125 18.64 -12.11 11.72
N ILE A 126 18.50 -11.27 10.69
CA ILE A 126 17.74 -11.56 9.47
C ILE A 126 18.61 -11.27 8.24
N THR A 127 18.57 -12.18 7.27
CA THR A 127 19.14 -11.99 5.93
C THR A 127 18.01 -11.98 4.91
N PHE A 128 18.05 -11.04 3.96
CA PHE A 128 17.16 -10.95 2.82
C PHE A 128 17.93 -11.17 1.52
N ASP A 129 17.62 -12.27 0.84
CA ASP A 129 18.08 -12.58 -0.50
C ASP A 129 16.97 -12.27 -1.53
N PRO A 130 17.12 -11.22 -2.35
CA PRO A 130 16.13 -10.82 -3.35
C PRO A 130 16.00 -11.81 -4.51
N THR A 131 17.02 -12.65 -4.76
CA THR A 131 17.01 -13.62 -5.87
C THR A 131 15.93 -14.69 -5.66
N GLU A 132 15.66 -15.04 -4.41
CA GLU A 132 14.66 -16.04 -4.00
C GLU A 132 13.26 -15.44 -3.72
N CYS A 133 13.08 -14.12 -3.84
CA CYS A 133 11.92 -13.35 -3.33
C CYS A 133 10.47 -13.59 -3.83
N ILE A 134 10.11 -13.92 -5.06
CA ILE A 134 8.70 -14.07 -5.58
C ILE A 134 7.67 -12.94 -5.33
N ASN A 135 8.00 -11.85 -4.63
CA ASN A 135 7.14 -10.69 -4.40
C ASN A 135 5.72 -11.00 -3.85
N CYS A 136 5.58 -12.04 -3.02
CA CYS A 136 4.25 -12.46 -2.56
C CYS A 136 3.57 -11.53 -1.55
N GLY A 137 4.34 -10.63 -0.92
CA GLY A 137 3.84 -9.69 0.07
C GLY A 137 3.38 -10.31 1.40
N ARG A 138 3.60 -11.62 1.64
CA ARG A 138 3.33 -12.25 2.95
C ARG A 138 4.17 -11.60 4.06
N CYS A 139 5.46 -11.37 3.81
CA CYS A 139 6.37 -10.72 4.77
C CYS A 139 5.98 -9.28 5.11
N ILE A 140 5.43 -8.54 4.15
CA ILE A 140 4.95 -7.17 4.35
C ILE A 140 3.69 -7.19 5.23
N ARG A 141 2.69 -8.00 4.88
CA ARG A 141 1.43 -8.08 5.63
C ARG A 141 1.59 -8.62 7.05
N ILE A 142 2.45 -9.62 7.29
CA ILE A 142 2.71 -10.04 8.68
C ILE A 142 3.34 -8.89 9.49
N CYS A 143 4.24 -8.11 8.88
CA CYS A 143 4.94 -7.01 9.56
C CYS A 143 4.05 -5.78 9.78
N SER A 144 3.20 -5.46 8.81
CA SER A 144 2.31 -4.29 8.83
C SER A 144 0.99 -4.60 9.52
N ASP A 145 0.26 -5.60 9.04
CA ASP A 145 -1.15 -5.78 9.39
C ASP A 145 -1.33 -6.56 10.70
N ILE A 146 -0.43 -7.51 10.98
CA ILE A 146 -0.51 -8.34 12.20
C ILE A 146 0.33 -7.77 13.34
N LEU A 147 1.56 -7.34 13.05
CA LEU A 147 2.48 -6.82 14.06
C LEU A 147 2.40 -5.30 14.25
N ASN A 148 1.82 -4.54 13.32
CA ASN A 148 1.79 -3.08 13.36
C ASN A 148 3.20 -2.46 13.52
N ILE A 149 4.17 -2.98 12.76
CA ILE A 149 5.55 -2.47 12.71
C ILE A 149 5.82 -1.75 11.38
N GLY A 150 5.46 -2.34 10.24
CA GLY A 150 5.57 -1.67 8.93
C GLY A 150 6.98 -1.64 8.30
N ALA A 151 7.99 -2.23 8.94
CA ALA A 151 9.40 -2.18 8.51
C ALA A 151 9.72 -2.72 7.10
N LEU A 152 8.76 -3.34 6.40
CA LEU A 152 8.94 -3.89 5.06
C LEU A 152 8.06 -3.21 4.00
N ASN A 153 7.35 -2.13 4.36
CA ASN A 153 6.36 -1.45 3.51
C ASN A 153 6.99 -0.68 2.35
N GLU A 154 8.23 -0.21 2.52
CA GLU A 154 8.95 0.49 1.45
C GLU A 154 9.39 -0.45 0.32
N PRO A 155 9.54 0.05 -0.93
CA PRO A 155 10.04 -0.76 -2.04
C PRO A 155 11.43 -1.37 -1.80
N ASN A 156 12.36 -0.65 -1.14
CA ASN A 156 13.71 -1.12 -0.81
C ASN A 156 14.05 -0.86 0.68
N PRO A 157 13.41 -1.58 1.61
CA PRO A 157 13.56 -1.32 3.03
C PRO A 157 14.93 -1.85 3.51
N ARG A 158 15.67 -1.05 4.28
CA ARG A 158 16.88 -1.50 4.98
C ARG A 158 16.56 -1.78 6.45
N MET A 159 16.37 -3.05 6.79
CA MET A 159 15.91 -3.50 8.11
C MET A 159 16.83 -3.09 9.25
N ARG A 160 18.13 -2.92 8.97
CA ARG A 160 19.10 -2.51 10.00
C ARG A 160 18.86 -1.09 10.53
N ILE A 161 18.36 -0.19 9.68
CA ILE A 161 18.27 1.25 9.96
C ILE A 161 16.82 1.75 10.05
N ASN A 162 15.84 0.85 9.96
CA ASN A 162 14.42 1.18 10.07
C ASN A 162 13.77 0.64 11.35
N GLU A 163 12.44 0.67 11.40
CA GLU A 163 11.59 0.23 12.52
C GLU A 163 11.55 -1.30 12.77
N CYS A 164 12.34 -2.10 12.05
CA CYS A 164 12.43 -3.53 12.28
C CYS A 164 12.87 -3.85 13.71
N ILE A 165 12.11 -4.72 14.40
CA ILE A 165 12.42 -5.19 15.76
C ILE A 165 13.13 -6.56 15.77
N SER A 166 13.47 -7.08 14.58
CA SER A 166 14.13 -8.37 14.37
C SER A 166 13.37 -9.60 14.87
N CYS A 167 12.04 -9.57 14.99
CA CYS A 167 11.26 -10.71 15.50
C CYS A 167 11.27 -11.95 14.59
N GLY A 168 11.56 -11.78 13.29
CA GLY A 168 11.65 -12.87 12.33
C GLY A 168 10.32 -13.45 11.87
N MET A 169 9.17 -12.80 12.16
CA MET A 169 7.87 -13.24 11.65
C MET A 169 7.75 -13.16 10.13
N CYS A 170 8.55 -12.29 9.51
CA CYS A 170 8.69 -12.27 8.06
C CYS A 170 9.38 -13.54 7.51
N ILE A 171 10.25 -14.20 8.28
CA ILE A 171 10.89 -15.47 7.93
C ILE A 171 9.89 -16.62 8.05
N SER A 172 9.10 -16.66 9.13
CA SER A 172 8.16 -17.76 9.37
C SER A 172 7.07 -17.86 8.31
N ILE A 173 6.69 -16.72 7.69
CA ILE A 173 5.66 -16.65 6.65
C ILE A 173 6.19 -16.72 5.22
N CYS A 174 7.52 -16.61 5.04
CA CYS A 174 8.13 -16.58 3.71
C CYS A 174 8.00 -17.98 3.07
N PRO A 175 7.36 -18.10 1.89
CA PRO A 175 7.21 -19.39 1.21
C PRO A 175 8.49 -19.84 0.50
N THR A 176 9.54 -19.03 0.54
CA THR A 176 10.84 -19.28 -0.12
C THR A 176 11.99 -19.18 0.88
N ASN A 177 13.22 -19.20 0.36
CA ASN A 177 14.43 -18.95 1.11
C ASN A 177 14.89 -17.48 1.03
N SER A 178 14.00 -16.57 0.60
CA SER A 178 14.34 -15.14 0.47
C SER A 178 14.57 -14.46 1.80
N LEU A 179 13.83 -14.83 2.85
CA LEU A 179 14.06 -14.34 4.20
C LEU A 179 14.50 -15.51 5.07
N GLN A 180 15.67 -15.37 5.67
CA GLN A 180 16.28 -16.38 6.53
C GLN A 180 16.88 -15.73 7.76
N GLU A 181 17.15 -16.54 8.77
CA GLU A 181 18.01 -16.16 9.88
C GLU A 181 19.43 -15.88 9.39
N THR A 182 20.12 -14.93 10.04
CA THR A 182 21.53 -14.71 9.75
C THR A 182 22.37 -15.90 10.22
N PRO A 183 23.12 -16.58 9.33
CA PRO A 183 23.79 -17.83 9.68
C PRO A 183 24.84 -17.66 10.79
N SER A 184 24.88 -18.62 11.73
CA SER A 184 25.83 -18.69 12.86
C SER A 184 26.50 -20.06 13.00
N ILE A 185 26.30 -20.97 12.04
CA ILE A 185 26.91 -22.30 12.01
C ILE A 185 28.44 -22.22 11.83
N ALA A 186 28.93 -21.35 10.94
CA ALA A 186 30.36 -21.28 10.61
C ALA A 186 31.30 -21.00 11.80
N PRO A 187 30.98 -20.06 12.73
CA PRO A 187 31.73 -19.93 13.99
C PRO A 187 31.83 -21.22 14.81
N ILE A 188 30.76 -22.02 14.87
CA ILE A 188 30.72 -23.27 15.65
C ILE A 188 31.64 -24.32 15.01
N LEU A 189 31.57 -24.47 13.68
CA LEU A 189 32.46 -25.39 12.95
C LEU A 189 33.93 -25.01 13.16
N ARG A 190 34.26 -23.71 13.16
CA ARG A 190 35.61 -23.25 13.48
C ARG A 190 36.02 -23.60 14.91
N ALA A 191 35.12 -23.43 15.88
CA ALA A 191 35.38 -23.79 17.27
C ALA A 191 35.63 -25.30 17.45
N LEU A 192 34.89 -26.15 16.72
CA LEU A 192 35.10 -27.60 16.69
C LEU A 192 36.50 -27.93 16.17
N VAL A 193 36.92 -27.34 15.04
CA VAL A 193 38.26 -27.55 14.46
C VAL A 193 39.37 -27.05 15.39
N GLN A 194 39.11 -26.01 16.16
CA GLN A 194 40.04 -25.45 17.14
C GLN A 194 40.07 -26.23 18.48
N ASN A 195 39.32 -27.33 18.60
CA ASN A 195 39.18 -28.10 19.84
C ASN A 195 38.79 -27.24 21.06
N LYS A 196 37.93 -26.23 20.85
CA LYS A 196 37.36 -25.45 21.94
C LYS A 196 36.38 -26.30 22.75
N ILE A 197 36.22 -25.97 24.03
CA ILE A 197 35.18 -26.56 24.88
C ILE A 197 33.85 -25.91 24.51
N ILE A 198 33.01 -26.61 23.75
CA ILE A 198 31.73 -26.05 23.30
C ILE A 198 30.65 -26.35 24.33
N VAL A 199 30.00 -25.30 24.83
CA VAL A 199 28.86 -25.38 25.74
C VAL A 199 27.61 -24.92 25.01
N LEU A 200 26.61 -25.80 24.89
CA LEU A 200 25.33 -25.53 24.25
C LEU A 200 24.24 -25.27 25.29
N GLN A 201 23.55 -24.13 25.19
CA GLN A 201 22.36 -23.84 25.96
C GLN A 201 21.09 -24.13 25.13
N LEU A 202 20.17 -24.95 25.66
CA LEU A 202 18.91 -25.32 24.99
C LEU A 202 17.71 -24.51 25.52
N ALA A 203 16.99 -23.82 24.64
CA ALA A 203 15.78 -23.07 25.00
C ALA A 203 14.54 -23.95 25.27
N PRO A 204 13.51 -23.44 25.99
CA PRO A 204 12.30 -24.19 26.29
C PRO A 204 11.54 -24.61 25.03
N SER A 205 11.28 -23.69 24.10
CA SER A 205 10.41 -23.99 22.95
C SER A 205 11.04 -24.85 21.86
N VAL A 206 12.37 -24.97 21.81
CA VAL A 206 13.04 -25.77 20.75
C VAL A 206 12.85 -27.26 20.98
N ARG A 207 12.80 -27.69 22.25
CA ARG A 207 12.61 -29.10 22.62
C ARG A 207 11.25 -29.67 22.24
N VAL A 208 10.28 -28.82 21.88
CA VAL A 208 8.93 -29.23 21.47
C VAL A 208 8.66 -28.96 19.99
N SER A 209 9.67 -28.53 19.23
CA SER A 209 9.49 -28.14 17.82
C SER A 209 10.50 -28.73 16.86
N VAL A 210 11.76 -28.96 17.28
CA VAL A 210 12.82 -29.34 16.34
C VAL A 210 12.55 -30.66 15.61
N GLY A 211 11.85 -31.60 16.25
CA GLY A 211 11.46 -32.90 15.65
C GLY A 211 10.64 -32.76 14.38
N GLU A 212 9.92 -31.64 14.21
CA GLU A 212 9.12 -31.35 13.02
C GLU A 212 9.98 -31.27 11.75
N LEU A 213 11.25 -30.86 11.87
CA LEU A 213 12.20 -30.80 10.74
C LEU A 213 12.62 -32.20 10.23
N PHE A 214 12.28 -33.23 11.00
CA PHE A 214 12.58 -34.64 10.76
C PHE A 214 11.29 -35.48 10.61
N GLY A 215 10.13 -34.84 10.47
CA GLY A 215 8.86 -35.51 10.21
C GLY A 215 8.10 -35.98 11.46
N GLU A 216 8.54 -35.61 12.66
CA GLU A 216 7.77 -35.91 13.88
C GLU A 216 6.54 -35.00 14.02
N PRO A 217 5.47 -35.46 14.71
CA PRO A 217 4.29 -34.63 14.97
C PRO A 217 4.63 -33.32 15.68
N ILE A 218 3.90 -32.25 15.35
CA ILE A 218 4.06 -30.92 15.96
C ILE A 218 3.83 -31.03 17.48
N GLY A 219 4.77 -30.53 18.27
CA GLY A 219 4.72 -30.61 19.74
C GLY A 219 5.44 -31.82 20.35
N THR A 220 6.05 -32.70 19.55
CA THR A 220 6.80 -33.85 20.09
C THR A 220 7.97 -33.40 20.96
N LEU A 221 8.11 -34.01 22.15
CA LEU A 221 9.21 -33.74 23.07
C LEU A 221 10.51 -34.40 22.58
N CYS A 222 11.52 -33.57 22.31
CA CYS A 222 12.77 -33.94 21.65
C CYS A 222 14.02 -33.69 22.50
N THR A 223 13.88 -33.40 23.80
CA THR A 223 15.00 -32.96 24.67
C THR A 223 16.20 -33.91 24.60
N GLU A 224 15.97 -35.20 24.84
CA GLU A 224 17.02 -36.23 24.83
C GLU A 224 17.70 -36.32 23.46
N LYS A 225 16.91 -36.32 22.38
CA LYS A 225 17.43 -36.37 21.00
C LYS A 225 18.32 -35.18 20.66
N ILE A 226 17.92 -33.97 21.07
CA ILE A 226 18.75 -32.77 20.88
C ILE A 226 20.10 -32.94 21.58
N ILE A 227 20.09 -33.41 22.83
CA ILE A 227 21.31 -33.62 23.61
C ILE A 227 22.19 -34.67 22.93
N ALA A 228 21.63 -35.83 22.57
CA ALA A 228 22.36 -36.90 21.88
C ALA A 228 22.97 -36.42 20.55
N ALA A 229 22.20 -35.69 19.73
CA ALA A 229 22.70 -35.10 18.49
C ALA A 229 23.85 -34.11 18.75
N ALA A 230 23.70 -33.21 19.73
CA ALA A 230 24.74 -32.26 20.11
C ALA A 230 26.04 -32.99 20.52
N ARG A 231 25.95 -34.08 21.30
CA ARG A 231 27.10 -34.91 21.66
C ARG A 231 27.78 -35.53 20.45
N GLN A 232 27.00 -36.10 19.53
CA GLN A 232 27.56 -36.69 18.30
C GLN A 232 28.25 -35.65 17.41
N MET A 233 27.84 -34.37 17.46
CA MET A 233 28.53 -33.27 16.78
C MET A 233 29.84 -32.81 17.45
N GLY A 234 30.16 -33.33 18.63
CA GLY A 234 31.35 -32.94 19.40
C GLY A 234 31.12 -31.82 20.42
N ILE A 235 29.86 -31.51 20.77
CA ILE A 235 29.56 -30.50 21.81
C ILE A 235 29.85 -31.07 23.21
N SER A 236 30.72 -30.36 23.95
CA SER A 236 31.31 -30.81 25.22
C SER A 236 30.37 -30.73 26.40
N TYR A 237 29.46 -29.76 26.44
CA TYR A 237 28.43 -29.62 27.48
C TYR A 237 27.09 -29.16 26.90
N VAL A 238 25.97 -29.65 27.42
CA VAL A 238 24.61 -29.23 27.09
C VAL A 238 23.86 -28.86 28.37
N LEU A 239 23.43 -27.60 28.45
CA LEU A 239 22.80 -26.97 29.60
C LEU A 239 21.40 -26.46 29.25
N ASP A 240 20.58 -26.17 30.27
CA ASP A 240 19.18 -25.80 30.08
C ASP A 240 18.92 -24.30 30.32
N THR A 241 18.25 -23.65 29.37
CA THR A 241 17.73 -22.28 29.56
C THR A 241 16.64 -22.21 30.62
N GLN A 242 15.91 -23.30 30.85
CA GLN A 242 14.88 -23.36 31.90
C GLN A 242 15.48 -23.16 33.29
N TYR A 243 16.73 -23.58 33.52
CA TYR A 243 17.48 -23.20 34.73
C TYR A 243 17.64 -21.68 34.82
N GLY A 244 18.07 -21.06 33.71
CA GLY A 244 18.16 -19.60 33.60
C GLY A 244 16.83 -18.90 33.82
N ALA A 245 15.72 -19.52 33.43
CA ALA A 245 14.38 -19.00 33.64
C ALA A 245 14.00 -18.98 35.12
N ASP A 246 14.32 -20.04 35.86
CA ASP A 246 14.16 -20.03 37.32
C ASP A 246 14.98 -18.91 37.98
N VAL A 247 16.24 -18.72 37.57
CA VAL A 247 17.08 -17.62 38.08
C VAL A 247 16.52 -16.24 37.70
N THR A 248 16.03 -16.07 36.46
CA THR A 248 15.34 -14.84 36.04
C THR A 248 14.13 -14.58 36.93
N ILE A 249 13.31 -15.57 37.26
CA ILE A 249 12.16 -15.39 38.15
C ILE A 249 12.59 -14.99 39.55
N VAL A 250 13.67 -15.57 40.06
CA VAL A 250 14.20 -15.22 41.39
C VAL A 250 14.57 -13.74 41.47
N GLU A 251 15.32 -13.23 40.49
CA GLU A 251 15.70 -11.81 40.45
C GLU A 251 14.53 -10.89 40.05
N GLU A 252 13.77 -11.23 39.02
CA GLU A 252 12.72 -10.36 38.47
C GLU A 252 11.54 -10.20 39.42
N ALA A 253 11.12 -11.26 40.11
CA ALA A 253 10.09 -11.12 41.15
C ALA A 253 10.61 -10.34 42.37
N THR A 254 11.88 -10.50 42.73
CA THR A 254 12.52 -9.72 43.79
C THR A 254 12.53 -8.23 43.43
N GLU A 255 12.90 -7.91 42.19
CA GLU A 255 12.86 -6.56 41.63
C GLU A 255 11.44 -5.99 41.60
N LEU A 256 10.43 -6.77 41.20
CA LEU A 256 9.03 -6.35 41.23
C LEU A 256 8.60 -5.96 42.65
N VAL A 257 8.90 -6.81 43.64
CA VAL A 257 8.56 -6.56 45.05
C VAL A 257 9.25 -5.30 45.55
N GLU A 258 10.50 -5.06 45.17
CA GLU A 258 11.22 -3.84 45.52
C GLU A 258 10.63 -2.59 44.86
N ARG A 259 10.30 -2.64 43.56
CA ARG A 259 9.66 -1.55 42.83
C ARG A 259 8.28 -1.20 43.39
N LEU A 260 7.50 -2.20 43.81
CA LEU A 260 6.22 -2.02 44.50
C LEU A 260 6.38 -1.30 45.83
N LYS A 261 7.37 -1.71 46.65
CA LYS A 261 7.67 -1.06 47.93
C LYS A 261 8.12 0.40 47.74
N ASN A 262 8.98 0.65 46.75
CA ASN A 262 9.56 1.96 46.49
C ASN A 262 8.70 2.87 45.59
N LYS A 263 7.62 2.34 45.01
CA LYS A 263 6.74 3.02 44.03
C LYS A 263 7.52 3.66 42.86
N LYS A 264 8.57 2.99 42.37
CA LYS A 264 9.47 3.52 41.34
C LYS A 264 9.57 2.54 40.17
N GLY A 265 9.57 3.07 38.94
CA GLY A 265 9.71 2.26 37.72
C GLY A 265 8.53 1.32 37.45
N LEU A 266 7.31 1.73 37.82
CA LEU A 266 6.06 1.01 37.57
C LEU A 266 5.26 1.65 36.41
N PRO A 267 4.52 0.85 35.61
CA PRO A 267 4.52 -0.62 35.59
C PRO A 267 5.90 -1.16 35.23
N MET A 268 6.28 -2.29 35.84
CA MET A 268 7.47 -3.02 35.44
C MET A 268 7.14 -3.91 34.24
N PHE A 269 7.87 -3.74 33.15
CA PHE A 269 7.77 -4.60 31.97
C PHE A 269 8.83 -5.70 32.03
N THR A 270 8.48 -6.92 31.61
CA THR A 270 9.48 -7.98 31.39
C THR A 270 10.51 -7.55 30.33
N SER A 271 11.75 -8.02 30.43
CA SER A 271 12.83 -7.68 29.50
C SER A 271 13.40 -8.89 28.74
N CYS A 272 12.85 -10.09 28.96
CA CYS A 272 13.41 -11.34 28.43
C CYS A 272 13.22 -11.55 26.90
N CYS A 273 12.26 -10.86 26.29
CA CYS A 273 12.00 -10.86 24.86
C CYS A 273 12.83 -9.77 24.14
N PRO A 274 13.87 -10.12 23.35
CA PRO A 274 14.76 -9.12 22.76
C PRO A 274 14.08 -8.23 21.71
N SER A 275 13.08 -8.75 20.99
CA SER A 275 12.31 -7.94 20.03
C SER A 275 11.44 -6.89 20.71
N TRP A 276 10.96 -7.17 21.93
CA TRP A 276 10.24 -6.20 22.75
C TRP A 276 11.19 -5.12 23.23
N VAL A 277 12.37 -5.50 23.71
CA VAL A 277 13.37 -4.52 24.12
C VAL A 277 13.83 -3.66 22.94
N ASN A 278 14.05 -4.25 21.75
CA ASN A 278 14.32 -3.49 20.53
C ASN A 278 13.19 -2.49 20.20
N PHE A 279 11.93 -2.87 20.41
CA PHE A 279 10.78 -1.97 20.22
C PHE A 279 10.79 -0.83 21.23
N VAL A 280 11.09 -1.08 22.51
CA VAL A 280 11.21 -0.03 23.53
C VAL A 280 12.36 0.93 23.22
N GLU A 281 13.57 0.42 23.04
CA GLU A 281 14.76 1.26 22.81
C GLU A 281 14.64 2.11 21.55
N ARG A 282 13.89 1.63 20.55
CA ARG A 282 13.65 2.33 19.30
C ARG A 282 12.43 3.23 19.41
N SER A 283 11.25 2.68 19.63
CA SER A 283 9.98 3.38 19.48
C SER A 283 9.45 4.03 20.75
N HIS A 284 9.81 3.52 21.93
CA HIS A 284 9.32 3.99 23.23
C HIS A 284 10.43 4.15 24.27
N PRO A 285 11.49 4.94 23.97
CA PRO A 285 12.65 5.04 24.84
C PRO A 285 12.31 5.56 26.24
N GLU A 286 11.20 6.28 26.40
CA GLU A 286 10.66 6.70 27.69
C GLU A 286 10.33 5.53 28.64
N LEU A 287 10.10 4.33 28.11
CA LEU A 287 9.79 3.11 28.89
C LEU A 287 11.04 2.28 29.25
N THR A 288 12.24 2.70 28.84
CA THR A 288 13.50 2.00 29.16
C THR A 288 13.69 1.81 30.67
N GLY A 289 13.36 2.82 31.48
CA GLY A 289 13.40 2.73 32.94
C GLY A 289 12.32 1.83 33.57
N ASN A 290 11.31 1.45 32.79
CA ASN A 290 10.23 0.57 33.21
C ASN A 290 10.53 -0.91 32.88
N LEU A 291 11.52 -1.21 32.04
CA LEU A 291 11.98 -2.58 31.82
C LEU A 291 12.62 -3.16 33.09
N SER A 292 12.36 -4.43 33.36
CA SER A 292 13.07 -5.27 34.32
C SER A 292 14.56 -5.19 34.03
N THR A 293 15.37 -4.89 35.06
CA THR A 293 16.83 -4.86 34.93
C THR A 293 17.39 -6.27 34.87
N THR A 294 16.64 -7.27 35.32
CA THR A 294 17.02 -8.68 35.25
C THR A 294 17.29 -9.10 33.80
N LYS A 295 18.45 -9.71 33.55
CA LYS A 295 18.80 -10.25 32.23
C LYS A 295 17.86 -11.38 31.84
N SER A 296 17.71 -11.60 30.54
CA SER A 296 16.93 -12.74 30.03
C SER A 296 17.54 -14.09 30.44
N PRO A 297 16.75 -15.17 30.48
CA PRO A 297 17.25 -16.52 30.78
C PRO A 297 18.43 -16.96 29.90
N HIS A 298 18.43 -16.47 28.65
CA HIS A 298 19.54 -16.67 27.71
C HIS A 298 20.82 -16.04 28.25
N MET A 299 20.78 -14.74 28.54
CA MET A 299 21.96 -13.99 28.97
C MET A 299 22.44 -14.36 30.37
N ILE A 300 21.53 -14.72 31.29
CA ILE A 300 21.89 -15.22 32.62
C ILE A 300 22.73 -16.50 32.51
N VAL A 301 22.28 -17.48 31.74
CA VAL A 301 23.04 -18.74 31.59
C VAL A 301 24.38 -18.48 30.93
N GLY A 302 24.46 -17.66 29.87
CA GLY A 302 25.74 -17.28 29.27
C GLY A 302 26.71 -16.68 30.28
N LYS A 303 26.23 -15.74 31.11
CA LYS A 303 27.08 -15.15 32.15
C LYS A 303 27.54 -16.17 33.18
N LEU A 304 26.65 -17.07 33.60
CA LEU A 304 26.96 -18.13 34.56
C LEU A 304 27.92 -19.18 33.97
N ILE A 305 27.87 -19.44 32.65
CA ILE A 305 28.82 -20.31 31.96
C ILE A 305 30.24 -19.75 32.08
N LYS A 306 30.41 -18.45 31.79
CA LYS A 306 31.72 -17.79 31.81
C LYS A 306 32.24 -17.50 33.23
N THR A 307 31.40 -17.62 34.25
CA THR A 307 31.75 -17.32 35.65
C THR A 307 31.63 -18.55 36.54
N TYR A 308 30.43 -18.84 37.03
CA TYR A 308 30.17 -19.92 37.99
C TYR A 308 30.54 -21.31 37.45
N PHE A 309 30.11 -21.65 36.24
CA PHE A 309 30.38 -22.96 35.64
C PHE A 309 31.87 -23.17 35.37
N ALA A 310 32.52 -22.17 34.76
CA ALA A 310 33.96 -22.19 34.50
C ALA A 310 34.78 -22.37 35.79
N ASP A 311 34.43 -21.65 36.86
CA ASP A 311 35.06 -21.78 38.18
C ASP A 311 34.85 -23.20 38.76
N ARG A 312 33.62 -23.71 38.75
CA ARG A 312 33.28 -25.03 39.30
C ARG A 312 33.97 -26.19 38.59
N LEU A 313 34.17 -26.08 37.28
CA LEU A 313 34.87 -27.08 36.48
C LEU A 313 36.36 -26.78 36.28
N ARG A 314 36.87 -25.69 36.88
CA ARG A 314 38.27 -25.23 36.75
C ARG A 314 38.70 -25.04 35.29
N LEU A 315 37.78 -24.53 34.46
CA LEU A 315 38.00 -24.21 33.06
C LEU A 315 38.43 -22.75 32.90
N LYS A 316 39.29 -22.47 31.92
CA LYS A 316 39.59 -21.09 31.53
C LYS A 316 38.50 -20.57 30.63
N GLU A 317 38.03 -19.35 30.91
CA GLU A 317 37.00 -18.69 30.10
C GLU A 317 37.35 -18.65 28.60
N THR A 318 38.63 -18.43 28.27
CA THR A 318 39.15 -18.35 26.89
C THR A 318 39.05 -19.65 26.10
N ASP A 319 38.91 -20.79 26.78
CA ASP A 319 38.80 -22.11 26.17
C ASP A 319 37.35 -22.50 25.90
N ILE A 320 36.40 -21.79 26.51
CA ILE A 320 34.96 -22.05 26.40
C ILE A 320 34.38 -21.27 25.22
N PHE A 321 33.77 -22.00 24.28
CA PHE A 321 32.95 -21.43 23.21
C PHE A 321 31.47 -21.67 23.51
N THR A 322 30.72 -20.61 23.77
CA THR A 322 29.34 -20.67 24.24
C THR A 322 28.36 -20.48 23.09
N VAL A 323 27.49 -21.48 22.91
CA VAL A 323 26.48 -21.55 21.85
C VAL A 323 25.11 -21.63 22.49
N SER A 324 24.11 -20.95 21.93
CA SER A 324 22.73 -21.16 22.32
C SER A 324 21.85 -21.60 21.16
N LEU A 325 20.92 -22.51 21.47
CA LEU A 325 19.90 -23.02 20.56
C LEU A 325 18.54 -22.42 20.92
N MET A 326 18.10 -21.46 20.10
CA MET A 326 16.99 -20.55 20.41
C MET A 326 15.84 -20.64 19.39
N PRO A 327 14.57 -20.46 19.81
CA PRO A 327 13.43 -20.43 18.91
C PRO A 327 13.26 -19.06 18.23
N CYS A 328 14.24 -18.16 18.37
CA CYS A 328 14.11 -16.74 18.05
C CYS A 328 15.37 -16.22 17.35
N VAL A 329 15.18 -15.50 16.24
CA VAL A 329 16.29 -14.87 15.51
C VAL A 329 16.80 -13.61 16.21
N SER A 330 15.93 -12.87 16.90
CA SER A 330 16.30 -11.65 17.64
C SER A 330 17.26 -11.93 18.81
N LYS A 331 17.39 -13.18 19.26
CA LYS A 331 18.44 -13.57 20.21
C LYS A 331 19.86 -13.38 19.64
N LYS A 332 20.02 -13.37 18.31
CA LYS A 332 21.28 -12.99 17.64
C LYS A 332 21.58 -11.50 17.77
N ASP A 333 20.56 -10.63 17.81
CA ASP A 333 20.74 -9.20 18.13
C ASP A 333 21.06 -9.00 19.62
N GLU A 334 20.41 -9.77 20.50
CA GLU A 334 20.61 -9.66 21.96
C GLU A 334 22.09 -9.81 22.35
N VAL A 335 22.81 -10.77 21.77
CA VAL A 335 24.24 -11.01 22.08
C VAL A 335 25.18 -10.00 21.43
N LYS A 336 24.68 -9.18 20.49
CA LYS A 336 25.42 -8.10 19.83
C LYS A 336 25.13 -6.73 20.44
N ARG A 337 24.21 -6.66 21.39
CA ARG A 337 23.83 -5.45 22.11
C ARG A 337 24.97 -5.03 23.03
N MET A 338 25.37 -3.75 22.97
CA MET A 338 26.56 -3.22 23.68
C MET A 338 26.57 -3.54 25.18
N GLN A 339 25.40 -3.49 25.83
CA GLN A 339 25.24 -3.75 27.26
C GLN A 339 25.42 -5.24 27.65
N LEU A 340 25.51 -6.15 26.67
CA LEU A 340 25.43 -7.61 26.83
C LEU A 340 26.52 -8.39 26.07
N ILE A 341 27.49 -7.70 25.46
CA ILE A 341 28.55 -8.35 24.66
C ILE A 341 29.46 -9.20 25.55
N GLY A 342 29.84 -10.39 25.06
CA GLY A 342 30.89 -11.23 25.64
C GLY A 342 30.40 -12.52 26.26
N ASP A 343 29.09 -12.64 26.57
CA ASP A 343 28.56 -13.84 27.23
C ASP A 343 28.26 -15.00 26.26
N PHE A 344 28.10 -14.73 24.95
CA PHE A 344 27.87 -15.74 23.89
C PHE A 344 28.73 -15.53 22.66
N ASP A 345 29.19 -16.65 22.09
CA ASP A 345 30.00 -16.68 20.88
C ASP A 345 29.15 -16.94 19.62
N ALA A 346 28.09 -17.75 19.73
CA ALA A 346 27.14 -18.01 18.64
C ALA A 346 25.71 -18.28 19.15
N VAL A 347 24.72 -17.88 18.36
CA VAL A 347 23.30 -18.20 18.59
C VAL A 347 22.77 -18.87 17.33
N ILE A 348 22.26 -20.09 17.45
CA ILE A 348 21.65 -20.86 16.36
C ILE A 348 20.15 -21.05 16.59
N THR A 349 19.39 -21.05 15.50
CA THR A 349 17.95 -21.34 15.52
C THR A 349 17.68 -22.85 15.53
N ALA A 350 16.42 -23.23 15.77
CA ALA A 350 15.98 -24.62 15.60
C ALA A 350 16.23 -25.15 14.17
N ARG A 351 16.07 -24.28 13.15
CA ARG A 351 16.31 -24.64 11.75
C ARG A 351 17.80 -24.78 11.43
N GLU A 352 18.65 -23.90 11.96
CA GLU A 352 20.11 -24.04 11.84
C GLU A 352 20.61 -25.31 12.51
N PHE A 353 20.10 -25.65 13.70
CA PHE A 353 20.42 -26.92 14.35
C PHE A 353 19.96 -28.12 13.52
N GLY A 354 18.73 -28.09 13.00
CA GLY A 354 18.23 -29.14 12.11
C GLY A 354 19.07 -29.31 10.85
N LYS A 355 19.59 -28.20 10.30
CA LYS A 355 20.57 -28.23 9.21
C LYS A 355 21.89 -28.87 9.66
N MET A 356 22.42 -28.53 10.83
CA MET A 356 23.63 -29.17 11.35
C MET A 356 23.45 -30.68 11.54
N VAL A 357 22.32 -31.15 12.08
CA VAL A 357 22.05 -32.61 12.22
C VAL A 357 22.16 -33.30 10.86
N LYS A 358 21.56 -32.72 9.82
CA LYS A 358 21.61 -33.25 8.45
C LYS A 358 23.02 -33.20 7.86
N ASP A 359 23.72 -32.08 7.99
CA ASP A 359 25.06 -31.87 7.45
C ASP A 359 26.12 -32.79 8.10
N PHE A 360 25.94 -33.14 9.38
CA PHE A 360 26.79 -34.10 10.11
C PHE A 360 26.42 -35.57 9.84
N GLY A 361 25.37 -35.84 9.05
CA GLY A 361 24.92 -37.20 8.77
C GLY A 361 24.32 -37.93 9.97
N ILE A 362 23.81 -37.19 10.96
CA ILE A 362 23.18 -37.79 12.16
C ILE A 362 21.77 -38.26 11.82
N GLU A 363 21.49 -39.52 12.12
CA GLU A 363 20.20 -40.16 11.89
C GLU A 363 19.26 -39.87 13.07
N TRP A 364 18.29 -38.97 12.89
CA TRP A 364 17.45 -38.44 13.97
C TRP A 364 16.56 -39.49 14.65
N THR A 365 16.06 -40.48 13.93
CA THR A 365 15.04 -41.40 14.46
C THR A 365 15.62 -42.46 15.40
N SER A 366 16.91 -42.79 15.27
CA SER A 366 17.63 -43.71 16.16
C SER A 366 18.19 -43.05 17.42
N LEU A 367 18.20 -41.71 17.51
CA LEU A 367 18.68 -41.02 18.69
C LEU A 367 17.81 -41.38 19.91
N LYS A 368 18.46 -41.92 20.94
CA LYS A 368 17.87 -42.29 22.23
C LYS A 368 18.84 -41.92 23.36
N GLY A 369 18.27 -41.56 24.51
CA GLY A 369 19.04 -41.11 25.67
C GLY A 369 19.59 -39.69 25.52
N GLY A 370 20.11 -39.13 26.60
CA GLY A 370 20.68 -37.79 26.64
C GLY A 370 20.14 -37.01 27.84
N GLU A 371 21.02 -36.70 28.78
CA GLU A 371 20.71 -35.88 29.95
C GLU A 371 21.53 -34.59 29.91
N PHE A 372 20.97 -33.52 30.47
CA PHE A 372 21.72 -32.29 30.66
C PHE A 372 22.89 -32.53 31.60
N ASP A 373 23.99 -31.80 31.41
CA ASP A 373 25.07 -31.85 32.38
C ASP A 373 24.61 -31.25 33.71
N HIS A 374 25.06 -31.88 34.79
CA HIS A 374 24.87 -31.37 36.14
C HIS A 374 25.68 -30.06 36.29
N ILE A 375 25.08 -29.05 36.94
CA ILE A 375 25.53 -27.64 37.02
C ILE A 375 24.89 -26.79 35.92
N LEU A 376 23.75 -26.14 36.24
CA LEU A 376 22.92 -25.32 35.34
C LEU A 376 22.00 -26.15 34.41
N GLY A 377 21.68 -27.38 34.79
CA GLY A 377 20.90 -28.33 33.97
C GLY A 377 19.46 -28.54 34.44
N ASN A 378 19.21 -28.50 35.75
CA ASN A 378 17.89 -28.80 36.33
C ASN A 378 16.97 -27.57 36.39
N SER A 379 15.66 -27.75 36.19
CA SER A 379 14.68 -26.66 36.19
C SER A 379 13.35 -27.04 36.82
N SER A 380 12.62 -26.03 37.30
CA SER A 380 11.26 -26.16 37.80
C SER A 380 10.23 -26.18 36.66
N GLY A 381 8.99 -26.54 36.96
CA GLY A 381 7.88 -26.41 36.02
C GLY A 381 7.62 -24.96 35.58
N ALA A 382 7.92 -23.99 36.44
CA ALA A 382 7.82 -22.57 36.12
C ALA A 382 8.79 -22.16 34.99
N GLY A 383 10.00 -22.72 34.98
CA GLY A 383 10.96 -22.53 33.88
C GLY A 383 10.50 -23.13 32.55
N ALA A 384 9.72 -24.22 32.58
CA ALA A 384 9.23 -24.87 31.37
C ALA A 384 8.22 -24.02 30.58
N ILE A 385 7.34 -23.31 31.28
CA ILE A 385 6.28 -22.50 30.65
C ILE A 385 6.77 -21.16 30.09
N PHE A 386 8.01 -20.73 30.31
CA PHE A 386 8.57 -19.51 29.70
C PHE A 386 8.45 -19.44 28.17
N GLY A 387 8.31 -20.60 27.52
CA GLY A 387 8.15 -20.69 26.07
C GLY A 387 6.81 -20.17 25.53
N VAL A 388 5.79 -19.98 26.38
CA VAL A 388 4.43 -19.57 25.97
C VAL A 388 4.09 -18.18 26.51
N SER A 389 3.24 -17.44 25.80
CA SER A 389 2.74 -16.15 26.31
C SER A 389 1.92 -16.33 27.59
N GLY A 390 2.28 -15.57 28.62
CA GLY A 390 1.74 -15.61 29.98
C GLY A 390 2.52 -16.51 30.92
N GLY A 391 3.46 -17.31 30.40
CA GLY A 391 4.26 -18.21 31.22
C GLY A 391 5.23 -17.49 32.14
N VAL A 392 5.75 -16.32 31.75
CA VAL A 392 6.64 -15.52 32.61
C VAL A 392 5.84 -14.91 33.74
N THR A 393 4.69 -14.30 33.45
CA THR A 393 3.77 -13.78 34.48
C THR A 393 3.34 -14.87 35.44
N GLU A 394 2.95 -16.04 34.96
CA GLU A 394 2.54 -17.16 35.81
C GLU A 394 3.70 -17.62 36.72
N ALA A 395 4.91 -17.76 36.17
CA ALA A 395 6.09 -18.11 36.95
C ALA A 395 6.46 -17.04 37.99
N THR A 396 6.33 -15.75 37.64
CA THR A 396 6.52 -14.62 38.57
C THR A 396 5.51 -14.66 39.70
N VAL A 397 4.22 -14.93 39.41
CA VAL A 397 3.18 -15.08 40.44
C VAL A 397 3.52 -16.21 41.40
N ARG A 398 3.93 -17.37 40.89
CA ARG A 398 4.28 -18.53 41.73
C ARG A 398 5.36 -18.22 42.76
N TYR A 399 6.43 -17.53 42.35
CA TYR A 399 7.54 -17.21 43.24
C TYR A 399 7.28 -15.96 44.10
N ALA A 400 6.61 -14.93 43.56
CA ALA A 400 6.23 -13.73 44.31
C ALA A 400 5.30 -14.07 45.50
N HIS A 401 4.44 -15.09 45.38
CA HIS A 401 3.63 -15.58 46.49
C HIS A 401 4.48 -16.01 47.68
N GLU A 402 5.54 -16.78 47.45
CA GLU A 402 6.44 -17.22 48.52
C GLU A 402 7.17 -16.04 49.18
N ILE A 403 7.65 -15.08 48.38
CA ILE A 403 8.34 -13.89 48.89
C ILE A 403 7.42 -12.99 49.72
N LEU A 404 6.21 -12.72 49.23
CA LEU A 404 5.29 -11.75 49.84
C LEU A 404 4.53 -12.33 51.05
N THR A 405 4.21 -13.62 51.03
CA THR A 405 3.39 -14.25 52.08
C THR A 405 4.20 -15.08 53.08
N GLY A 406 5.44 -15.44 52.73
CA GLY A 406 6.26 -16.40 53.49
C GLY A 406 5.73 -17.84 53.46
N LYS A 407 4.70 -18.14 52.64
CA LYS A 407 4.05 -19.44 52.54
C LYS A 407 4.24 -20.04 51.14
N LYS A 408 4.38 -21.37 51.09
CA LYS A 408 4.34 -22.12 49.82
C LYS A 408 3.00 -21.92 49.12
N ILE A 409 3.04 -21.79 47.80
CA ILE A 409 1.84 -21.56 46.99
C ILE A 409 1.01 -22.83 46.83
N GLY A 410 -0.32 -22.68 46.92
CA GLY A 410 -1.30 -23.75 46.68
C GLY A 410 -1.71 -23.83 45.21
N GLU A 411 -2.34 -22.76 44.70
CA GLU A 411 -2.77 -22.62 43.31
C GLU A 411 -1.60 -22.25 42.40
N ILE A 412 -1.35 -23.09 41.38
CA ILE A 412 -0.18 -22.98 40.50
C ILE A 412 -0.55 -22.80 39.03
N GLU A 413 -1.80 -23.04 38.62
CA GLU A 413 -2.26 -22.88 37.23
C GLU A 413 -3.10 -21.61 37.08
N TYR A 414 -2.61 -20.65 36.30
CA TYR A 414 -3.29 -19.36 36.11
C TYR A 414 -3.87 -19.24 34.69
N HIS A 415 -4.99 -19.92 34.43
CA HIS A 415 -5.58 -20.04 33.09
C HIS A 415 -5.91 -18.70 32.40
N GLN A 416 -6.22 -17.66 33.18
CA GLN A 416 -6.44 -16.30 32.67
C GLN A 416 -5.25 -15.71 31.91
N PHE A 417 -4.03 -16.18 32.18
CA PHE A 417 -2.82 -15.77 31.44
C PHE A 417 -2.48 -16.72 30.28
N ARG A 418 -3.05 -17.92 30.24
CA ARG A 418 -2.73 -18.97 29.26
C ARG A 418 -3.55 -18.83 27.98
N GLY A 419 -3.06 -19.43 26.90
CA GLY A 419 -3.77 -19.52 25.61
C GLY A 419 -3.77 -18.23 24.78
N ASN A 420 -4.59 -18.27 23.72
CA ASN A 420 -4.70 -17.30 22.63
C ASN A 420 -3.38 -17.10 21.84
N LEU A 421 -3.36 -17.61 20.61
CA LEU A 421 -2.20 -17.54 19.71
C LEU A 421 -2.20 -16.28 18.82
N GLY A 422 -3.22 -15.42 18.96
CA GLY A 422 -3.31 -14.13 18.30
C GLY A 422 -2.63 -13.01 19.09
N SER A 423 -2.71 -11.80 18.53
CA SER A 423 -2.29 -10.59 19.22
C SER A 423 -3.38 -10.17 20.20
N VAL A 424 -3.11 -10.23 21.50
CA VAL A 424 -4.11 -9.94 22.54
C VAL A 424 -3.46 -9.47 23.84
N VAL A 425 -4.18 -8.63 24.59
CA VAL A 425 -3.85 -8.28 25.97
C VAL A 425 -4.71 -9.14 26.90
N LYS A 426 -4.09 -9.91 27.77
CA LYS A 426 -4.73 -10.67 28.86
C LYS A 426 -4.43 -9.95 30.18
N THR A 427 -5.37 -9.89 31.11
CA THR A 427 -5.22 -9.12 32.36
C THR A 427 -5.76 -9.90 33.54
N ALA A 428 -5.18 -9.68 34.72
CA ALA A 428 -5.75 -10.16 35.98
C ALA A 428 -5.19 -9.37 37.17
N ASP A 429 -5.99 -9.29 38.23
CA ASP A 429 -5.59 -8.75 39.52
C ASP A 429 -5.30 -9.93 40.46
N ILE A 430 -4.04 -10.08 40.86
CA ILE A 430 -3.59 -11.21 41.70
C ILE A 430 -3.40 -10.74 43.14
N SER A 431 -3.99 -11.47 44.09
CA SER A 431 -3.87 -11.18 45.52
C SER A 431 -2.76 -12.01 46.16
N PHE A 432 -1.86 -11.32 46.87
CA PHE A 432 -0.76 -11.90 47.65
C PHE A 432 -0.90 -11.45 49.11
N GLY A 433 -1.72 -12.19 49.89
CA GLY A 433 -2.16 -11.70 51.20
C GLY A 433 -2.97 -10.41 51.04
N ASP A 434 -2.55 -9.35 51.73
CA ASP A 434 -3.21 -8.03 51.67
C ASP A 434 -2.77 -7.17 50.45
N THR A 435 -1.81 -7.63 49.65
CA THR A 435 -1.29 -6.90 48.50
C THR A 435 -1.95 -7.36 47.20
N VAL A 436 -2.56 -6.45 46.45
CA VAL A 436 -3.12 -6.74 45.11
C VAL A 436 -2.20 -6.22 44.02
N ILE A 437 -1.73 -7.10 43.13
CA ILE A 437 -0.90 -6.76 41.99
C ILE A 437 -1.71 -6.93 40.70
N LYS A 438 -2.05 -5.79 40.08
CA LYS A 438 -2.60 -5.71 38.73
C LYS A 438 -1.56 -6.11 37.68
N MET A 439 -1.85 -7.12 36.89
CA MET A 439 -0.93 -7.68 35.88
C MET A 439 -1.56 -7.70 34.48
N ALA A 440 -0.72 -7.54 33.47
CA ALA A 440 -1.10 -7.72 32.06
C ALA A 440 -0.09 -8.60 31.31
N VAL A 441 -0.56 -9.28 30.27
CA VAL A 441 0.23 -10.10 29.35
C VAL A 441 -0.11 -9.68 27.93
N CYS A 442 0.87 -9.13 27.23
CA CYS A 442 0.79 -8.80 25.81
C CYS A 442 1.35 -9.97 24.98
N SER A 443 0.44 -10.74 24.38
CA SER A 443 0.78 -11.70 23.32
C SER A 443 0.86 -10.94 22.01
N GLY A 444 2.05 -10.83 21.40
CA GLY A 444 2.26 -10.07 20.16
C GLY A 444 2.61 -8.60 20.39
N ILE A 445 3.49 -8.06 19.53
CA ILE A 445 3.94 -6.67 19.66
C ILE A 445 2.84 -5.63 19.38
N SER A 446 1.87 -5.95 18.52
CA SER A 446 0.73 -5.06 18.28
C SER A 446 -0.11 -4.87 19.54
N ALA A 447 -0.35 -5.93 20.32
CA ALA A 447 -1.05 -5.82 21.60
C ALA A 447 -0.31 -4.92 22.61
N ALA A 448 1.03 -5.01 22.65
CA ALA A 448 1.83 -4.13 23.49
C ALA A 448 1.76 -2.66 23.01
N ARG A 449 1.87 -2.44 21.70
CA ARG A 449 1.71 -1.11 21.10
C ARG A 449 0.35 -0.51 21.45
N ASP A 450 -0.73 -1.24 21.25
CA ASP A 450 -2.09 -0.77 21.53
C ASP A 450 -2.26 -0.40 23.02
N LEU A 451 -1.69 -1.21 23.92
CA LEU A 451 -1.73 -0.94 25.36
C LEU A 451 -0.93 0.31 25.76
N ILE A 452 0.20 0.55 25.10
CA ILE A 452 1.08 1.71 25.33
C ILE A 452 0.44 2.98 24.75
N GLU A 453 0.05 2.95 23.49
CA GLU A 453 -0.48 4.11 22.77
C GLU A 453 -1.84 4.58 23.31
N SER A 454 -2.62 3.68 23.91
CA SER A 454 -3.85 4.03 24.64
C SER A 454 -3.62 4.49 26.09
N GLU A 455 -2.37 4.56 26.55
CA GLU A 455 -1.97 4.89 27.93
C GLU A 455 -2.52 3.93 29.01
N ASN A 456 -3.23 2.87 28.61
CA ASN A 456 -3.84 1.90 29.51
C ASN A 456 -2.81 1.07 30.28
N TYR A 457 -1.58 0.95 29.78
CA TYR A 457 -0.48 0.26 30.47
C TYR A 457 -0.23 0.80 31.88
N LYS A 458 -0.48 2.10 32.14
CA LYS A 458 -0.29 2.76 33.44
C LYS A 458 -1.18 2.20 34.56
N LYS A 459 -2.22 1.43 34.22
CA LYS A 459 -3.14 0.82 35.19
C LYS A 459 -2.57 -0.41 35.89
N TYR A 460 -1.49 -0.98 35.36
CA TYR A 460 -0.91 -2.22 35.85
C TYR A 460 0.36 -1.94 36.68
N HIS A 461 0.81 -2.95 37.41
CA HIS A 461 2.09 -2.92 38.12
C HIS A 461 3.14 -3.78 37.43
N PHE A 462 2.72 -4.86 36.76
CA PHE A 462 3.60 -5.78 36.04
C PHE A 462 3.00 -6.14 34.68
N ILE A 463 3.83 -6.10 33.63
CA ILE A 463 3.40 -6.38 32.26
C ILE A 463 4.40 -7.31 31.56
N GLU A 464 3.96 -8.52 31.21
CA GLU A 464 4.72 -9.39 30.31
C GLU A 464 4.49 -8.97 28.85
N VAL A 465 5.57 -8.91 28.07
CA VAL A 465 5.49 -8.65 26.63
C VAL A 465 6.28 -9.67 25.84
N MET A 466 5.58 -10.37 24.94
CA MET A 466 6.18 -11.24 23.93
C MET A 466 5.87 -10.68 22.54
N SER A 467 6.88 -10.34 21.74
CA SER A 467 6.64 -9.73 20.42
C SER A 467 5.97 -10.67 19.40
N CYS A 468 6.19 -11.98 19.54
CA CYS A 468 5.58 -12.98 18.67
C CYS A 468 4.22 -13.39 19.25
N PRO A 469 3.12 -13.37 18.47
CA PRO A 469 1.83 -13.87 18.92
C PRO A 469 1.93 -15.34 19.37
N GLY A 470 1.42 -15.65 20.57
CA GLY A 470 1.54 -16.97 21.21
C GLY A 470 2.85 -17.21 21.98
N GLY A 471 3.84 -16.33 21.87
CA GLY A 471 5.14 -16.44 22.56
C GLY A 471 6.21 -17.18 21.76
N CYS A 472 7.27 -17.63 22.45
CA CYS A 472 8.45 -18.24 21.83
C CYS A 472 8.16 -19.55 21.07
N ILE A 473 7.08 -20.27 21.39
CA ILE A 473 6.59 -21.43 20.63
C ILE A 473 6.29 -21.11 19.16
N ALA A 474 6.00 -19.85 18.82
CA ALA A 474 5.76 -19.35 17.47
C ALA A 474 6.86 -18.37 17.02
N GLY A 475 8.03 -18.40 17.67
CA GLY A 475 9.14 -17.49 17.39
C GLY A 475 9.73 -17.65 15.99
N GLY A 476 10.31 -16.57 15.45
CA GLY A 476 10.81 -16.51 14.07
C GLY A 476 11.98 -17.46 13.77
N GLY A 477 12.57 -18.12 14.77
CA GLY A 477 13.63 -19.13 14.63
C GLY A 477 13.11 -20.58 14.65
N GLN A 478 11.80 -20.80 14.82
CA GLN A 478 11.22 -22.14 14.89
C GLN A 478 11.01 -22.77 13.51
N PRO A 479 10.80 -24.10 13.41
CA PRO A 479 10.29 -24.72 12.19
C PRO A 479 9.00 -24.01 11.74
N LYS A 480 8.90 -23.77 10.42
CA LYS A 480 7.76 -23.06 9.82
C LYS A 480 6.50 -23.91 9.98
N LEU A 481 5.40 -23.29 10.35
CA LEU A 481 4.09 -23.93 10.49
C LEU A 481 3.17 -23.49 9.34
N PRO A 482 2.30 -24.37 8.82
CA PRO A 482 1.26 -24.00 7.87
C PRO A 482 0.26 -22.96 8.41
N SER A 483 0.01 -23.01 9.73
CA SER A 483 -0.73 -21.98 10.46
C SER A 483 -0.21 -21.93 11.89
N ARG A 484 -0.20 -20.72 12.45
CA ARG A 484 0.18 -20.45 13.83
C ARG A 484 -0.71 -21.18 14.83
N GLU A 485 -1.96 -21.49 14.49
CA GLU A 485 -2.87 -22.22 15.40
C GLU A 485 -2.30 -23.58 15.84
N LEU A 486 -1.52 -24.23 14.96
CA LEU A 486 -0.88 -25.51 15.25
C LEU A 486 0.20 -25.40 16.36
N ALA A 487 0.69 -24.20 16.67
CA ALA A 487 1.61 -23.96 17.77
C ALA A 487 0.97 -24.30 19.14
N ILE A 488 -0.36 -24.45 19.23
CA ILE A 488 -1.03 -24.90 20.45
C ILE A 488 -0.51 -26.26 20.92
N ASN A 489 -0.12 -27.14 19.99
CA ASN A 489 0.44 -28.45 20.32
C ASN A 489 1.83 -28.32 20.96
N ARG A 490 2.66 -27.37 20.49
CA ARG A 490 3.93 -27.02 21.15
C ARG A 490 3.68 -26.49 22.56
N ALA A 491 2.67 -25.63 22.74
CA ALA A 491 2.29 -25.08 24.04
C ALA A 491 1.85 -26.18 25.02
N LYS A 492 0.99 -27.10 24.56
CA LYS A 492 0.47 -28.22 25.35
C LYS A 492 1.60 -29.04 25.97
N THR A 493 2.60 -29.42 25.17
CA THR A 493 3.73 -30.20 25.67
C THR A 493 4.55 -29.45 26.73
N LEU A 494 4.71 -28.12 26.62
CA LEU A 494 5.37 -27.33 27.67
C LEU A 494 4.57 -27.32 28.98
N TYR A 495 3.23 -27.24 28.91
CA TYR A 495 2.38 -27.39 30.09
C TYR A 495 2.41 -28.80 30.67
N ASP A 496 2.54 -29.83 29.83
CA ASP A 496 2.68 -31.22 30.30
C ASP A 496 4.01 -31.42 31.04
N ILE A 497 5.11 -30.77 30.59
CA ILE A 497 6.38 -30.73 31.34
C ILE A 497 6.18 -30.07 32.70
N ASP A 498 5.52 -28.91 32.75
CA ASP A 498 5.22 -28.21 34.01
C ASP A 498 4.44 -29.10 34.98
N LYS A 499 3.36 -29.75 34.51
CA LYS A 499 2.57 -30.71 35.30
C LYS A 499 3.41 -31.85 35.87
N ASN A 500 4.32 -32.41 35.07
CA ASN A 500 5.22 -33.46 35.53
C ASN A 500 6.20 -32.95 36.59
N GLN A 501 6.76 -31.75 36.42
CA GLN A 501 7.66 -31.15 37.43
C GLN A 501 6.93 -30.84 38.75
N ILE A 502 5.68 -30.39 38.66
CA ILE A 502 4.81 -30.18 39.83
C ILE A 502 4.61 -31.47 40.62
N GLN A 503 4.40 -32.61 39.93
CA GLN A 503 4.30 -33.93 40.58
C GLN A 503 5.61 -34.32 41.28
N ASN A 504 6.75 -33.91 40.72
CA ASN A 504 8.08 -34.09 41.31
C ASN A 504 8.43 -33.03 42.37
N LYS A 505 7.45 -32.25 42.84
CA LYS A 505 7.61 -31.20 43.88
C LYS A 505 8.52 -30.03 43.46
N LEU A 506 8.71 -29.79 42.16
CA LEU A 506 9.46 -28.66 41.60
C LEU A 506 8.49 -27.63 41.00
N LYS A 507 7.72 -26.94 41.86
CA LYS A 507 6.60 -26.08 41.45
C LYS A 507 7.02 -24.67 41.12
N THR A 508 7.95 -24.13 41.90
CA THR A 508 8.43 -22.75 41.79
C THR A 508 9.96 -22.74 41.63
N ALA A 509 10.51 -21.61 41.20
CA ALA A 509 11.96 -21.44 41.11
C ALA A 509 12.67 -21.65 42.47
N ALA A 510 11.97 -21.47 43.59
CA ALA A 510 12.48 -21.72 44.93
C ALA A 510 12.72 -23.21 45.23
N ASP A 511 11.98 -24.10 44.56
CA ASP A 511 12.09 -25.55 44.77
C ASP A 511 13.31 -26.13 44.03
N ASN A 512 13.90 -25.38 43.11
CA ASN A 512 15.09 -25.79 42.37
C ASN A 512 16.34 -25.74 43.28
N THR A 513 16.82 -26.92 43.67
CA THR A 513 17.97 -27.05 44.57
C THR A 513 19.27 -26.54 43.97
N GLU A 514 19.44 -26.61 42.64
CA GLU A 514 20.64 -26.07 41.98
C GLU A 514 20.63 -24.54 42.00
N VAL A 515 19.48 -23.90 41.78
CA VAL A 515 19.33 -22.45 41.90
C VAL A 515 19.58 -21.99 43.34
N THR A 516 19.02 -22.70 44.32
CA THR A 516 19.29 -22.41 45.74
C THR A 516 20.79 -22.54 46.07
N ALA A 517 21.46 -23.56 45.52
CA ALA A 517 22.91 -23.73 45.68
C ALA A 517 23.71 -22.61 45.01
N LEU A 518 23.30 -22.13 43.83
CA LEU A 518 23.93 -20.99 43.15
C LEU A 518 23.94 -19.75 44.05
N TYR A 519 22.82 -19.41 44.67
CA TYR A 519 22.78 -18.28 45.60
C TYR A 519 23.64 -18.54 46.83
N LYS A 520 23.48 -19.67 47.50
CA LYS A 520 24.23 -19.98 48.72
C LYS A 520 25.75 -20.01 48.51
N LEU A 521 26.21 -20.52 47.38
CA LEU A 521 27.63 -20.78 47.12
C LEU A 521 28.32 -19.67 46.31
N PHE A 522 27.57 -18.88 45.54
CA PHE A 522 28.17 -17.95 44.58
C PHE A 522 27.55 -16.55 44.58
N LEU A 523 26.23 -16.40 44.54
CA LEU A 523 25.56 -15.09 44.40
C LEU A 523 25.10 -14.46 45.72
N GLU A 524 25.32 -15.13 46.86
CA GLU A 524 24.90 -14.75 48.21
C GLU A 524 23.38 -14.81 48.44
N LYS A 525 22.62 -13.87 47.87
CA LYS A 525 21.16 -13.78 47.98
C LYS A 525 20.55 -13.11 46.74
N PRO A 526 19.25 -13.30 46.46
CA PRO A 526 18.55 -12.55 45.42
C PRO A 526 18.69 -11.04 45.64
N GLY A 527 18.95 -10.28 44.57
CA GLY A 527 19.21 -8.84 44.64
C GLY A 527 20.50 -8.42 45.36
N SER A 528 21.45 -9.33 45.61
CA SER A 528 22.77 -8.94 46.15
C SER A 528 23.54 -8.06 45.15
N HIS A 529 24.56 -7.33 45.61
CA HIS A 529 25.41 -6.55 44.72
C HIS A 529 26.08 -7.42 43.65
N LYS A 530 26.49 -8.64 44.02
CA LYS A 530 27.10 -9.60 43.09
C LYS A 530 26.08 -10.14 42.08
N ALA A 531 24.86 -10.46 42.52
CA ALA A 531 23.77 -10.85 41.64
C ALA A 531 23.43 -9.71 40.67
N HIS A 532 23.29 -8.47 41.17
CA HIS A 532 23.01 -7.30 40.34
C HIS A 532 24.11 -7.05 39.29
N ASN A 533 25.38 -7.14 39.65
CA ASN A 533 26.49 -6.93 38.72
C ASN A 533 26.55 -8.00 37.60
N LEU A 534 26.20 -9.25 37.91
CA LEU A 534 26.31 -10.35 36.95
C LEU A 534 25.02 -10.55 36.15
N LEU A 535 23.87 -10.48 36.82
CA LEU A 535 22.58 -10.92 36.30
C LEU A 535 21.66 -9.78 35.89
N HIS A 536 22.00 -8.53 36.14
CA HIS A 536 21.20 -7.37 35.73
C HIS A 536 21.90 -6.57 34.63
N THR A 537 21.12 -5.74 33.95
CA THR A 537 21.55 -4.84 32.88
C THR A 537 20.67 -3.59 32.90
N HIS A 538 21.03 -2.62 32.05
CA HIS A 538 20.23 -1.45 31.79
C HIS A 538 20.03 -1.31 30.28
N TYR A 539 18.99 -0.58 29.90
CA TYR A 539 18.62 -0.37 28.51
C TYR A 539 18.69 1.12 28.19
N GLU A 540 19.18 1.43 27.00
CA GLU A 540 19.39 2.81 26.57
C GLU A 540 18.68 3.05 25.23
N PRO A 541 18.18 4.27 24.97
CA PRO A 541 17.61 4.61 23.69
C PRO A 541 18.59 4.31 22.55
N GLN A 542 18.17 3.48 21.59
CA GLN A 542 18.91 3.30 20.34
C GLN A 542 18.42 4.35 19.35
N GLU A 543 18.99 5.55 19.40
CA GLU A 543 18.63 6.60 18.46
C GLU A 543 19.15 6.27 17.06
N THR A 544 18.27 5.79 16.19
CA THR A 544 18.53 5.70 14.76
C THR A 544 18.29 7.05 14.11
N ALA A 545 18.96 7.36 13.00
CA ALA A 545 18.70 8.57 12.21
C ALA A 545 17.21 8.70 11.81
N MET A 546 16.51 7.57 11.70
CA MET A 546 15.07 7.52 11.45
C MET A 546 14.24 7.94 12.67
N LEU A 547 14.62 7.59 13.90
CA LEU A 547 13.93 8.03 15.12
C LEU A 547 14.13 9.50 15.42
N ALA A 548 15.33 10.02 15.18
CA ALA A 548 15.56 11.46 15.20
C ALA A 548 14.63 12.16 14.18
N ASN A 549 14.42 11.56 13.00
CA ASN A 549 13.52 12.10 11.98
C ASN A 549 12.02 11.92 12.34
N ILE A 550 11.60 10.80 12.94
CA ILE A 550 10.21 10.56 13.37
C ILE A 550 9.86 11.49 14.54
N LYS A 551 10.72 11.61 15.55
CA LYS A 551 10.54 12.57 16.65
C LYS A 551 10.52 14.01 16.12
N ARG A 552 11.38 14.34 15.15
CA ARG A 552 11.33 15.62 14.44
C ARG A 552 9.98 15.81 13.75
N LEU A 553 9.47 14.82 13.02
CA LEU A 553 8.19 14.92 12.30
C LEU A 553 6.97 14.98 13.23
N GLN A 554 7.02 14.33 14.39
CA GLN A 554 5.98 14.40 15.42
C GLN A 554 5.85 15.81 16.03
N THR A 555 6.89 16.64 15.96
CA THR A 555 6.82 18.06 16.34
C THR A 555 6.47 19.00 15.19
N GLN A 556 6.39 18.50 13.94
CA GLN A 556 6.04 19.31 12.77
C GLN A 556 4.54 19.25 12.44
N PRO A 557 3.96 20.29 11.81
CA PRO A 557 2.59 20.29 11.31
C PRO A 557 2.29 19.15 10.34
N ILE A 558 1.06 18.62 10.38
CA ILE A 558 0.52 17.69 9.38
C ILE A 558 0.26 18.44 8.08
N VAL A 559 0.59 17.83 6.95
CA VAL A 559 0.14 18.26 5.63
C VAL A 559 -0.56 17.10 4.95
N GLY A 560 -1.90 17.15 4.88
CA GLY A 560 -2.74 16.11 4.29
C GLY A 560 -3.24 16.51 2.90
N PHE A 561 -3.41 15.55 1.99
CA PHE A 561 -4.06 15.80 0.70
C PHE A 561 -5.17 14.80 0.36
N GLY A 562 -6.22 15.32 -0.29
CA GLY A 562 -7.23 14.56 -1.02
C GLY A 562 -7.17 14.94 -2.50
N SER A 563 -6.87 13.98 -3.38
CA SER A 563 -6.49 14.26 -4.76
C SER A 563 -6.85 13.10 -5.69
N SER A 564 -7.57 13.37 -6.78
CA SER A 564 -7.90 12.35 -7.79
C SER A 564 -6.96 12.36 -8.99
N THR A 565 -6.50 13.54 -9.39
CA THR A 565 -5.65 13.74 -10.59
C THR A 565 -4.22 14.17 -10.25
N GLY A 566 -3.87 14.28 -8.96
CA GLY A 566 -2.52 14.62 -8.50
C GLY A 566 -2.27 16.11 -8.23
N THR A 567 -3.17 17.02 -8.61
CA THR A 567 -2.99 18.47 -8.39
C THR A 567 -2.85 18.83 -6.91
N ALA A 568 -3.78 18.37 -6.07
CA ALA A 568 -3.72 18.60 -4.62
C ALA A 568 -2.47 17.94 -3.99
N THR A 569 -2.06 16.77 -4.50
CA THR A 569 -0.81 16.11 -4.08
C THR A 569 0.42 16.98 -4.35
N ARG A 570 0.50 17.58 -5.54
CA ARG A 570 1.60 18.49 -5.91
C ARG A 570 1.66 19.71 -4.98
N LEU A 571 0.52 20.38 -4.79
CA LEU A 571 0.44 21.57 -3.94
C LEU A 571 0.76 21.25 -2.47
N ALA A 572 0.26 20.13 -1.95
CA ALA A 572 0.58 19.66 -0.60
C ALA A 572 2.09 19.41 -0.40
N ARG A 573 2.81 18.93 -1.42
CA ARG A 573 4.27 18.78 -1.34
C ARG A 573 5.00 20.11 -1.26
N ILE A 574 4.52 21.13 -1.97
CA ILE A 574 5.08 22.48 -1.88
C ILE A 574 4.95 22.99 -0.43
N VAL A 575 3.74 22.86 0.14
CA VAL A 575 3.46 23.20 1.55
C VAL A 575 4.36 22.41 2.51
N GLY A 576 4.45 21.09 2.31
CA GLY A 576 5.32 20.22 3.09
C GLY A 576 6.78 20.67 3.06
N GLY A 577 7.28 21.07 1.88
CA GLY A 577 8.64 21.54 1.66
C GLY A 577 9.00 22.78 2.49
N PHE A 578 8.21 23.86 2.41
CA PHE A 578 8.53 25.09 3.16
C PHE A 578 8.20 25.01 4.65
N ILE A 579 7.29 24.11 5.06
CA ILE A 579 7.00 23.80 6.48
C ILE A 579 7.96 22.73 7.04
N LYS A 580 8.84 22.16 6.22
CA LYS A 580 9.83 21.13 6.58
C LYS A 580 9.21 19.83 7.14
N THR A 581 8.03 19.47 6.62
CA THR A 581 7.24 18.28 6.97
C THR A 581 6.95 17.44 5.72
N VAL A 582 6.51 16.20 5.90
CA VAL A 582 6.13 15.30 4.79
C VAL A 582 4.62 15.37 4.59
N SER A 583 4.19 15.52 3.33
CA SER A 583 2.77 15.48 2.97
C SER A 583 2.27 14.04 2.75
N GLY A 584 1.10 13.69 3.26
CA GLY A 584 0.51 12.35 3.13
C GLY A 584 -0.93 12.38 2.60
N ALA A 585 -1.38 11.27 2.00
CA ALA A 585 -2.79 11.10 1.67
C ALA A 585 -3.61 11.09 2.96
N MET A 586 -4.79 11.73 2.97
CA MET A 586 -5.55 11.86 4.21
C MET A 586 -5.95 10.50 4.81
N ASN A 587 -6.20 9.47 3.99
CA ASN A 587 -6.50 8.11 4.47
C ASN A 587 -5.37 7.44 5.27
N SER A 588 -4.12 7.96 5.22
CA SER A 588 -3.02 7.48 6.07
C SER A 588 -2.92 8.21 7.40
N LEU A 589 -3.75 9.23 7.63
CA LEU A 589 -3.78 9.99 8.88
C LEU A 589 -4.76 9.37 9.88
N THR A 590 -4.49 9.56 11.17
CA THR A 590 -5.39 9.15 12.27
C THR A 590 -5.81 10.37 13.09
N LEU A 591 -6.97 10.31 13.74
CA LEU A 591 -7.44 11.40 14.61
C LEU A 591 -6.46 11.66 15.77
N THR A 592 -5.87 10.60 16.32
CA THR A 592 -4.80 10.69 17.32
C THR A 592 -3.59 11.48 16.82
N SER A 593 -3.24 11.36 15.54
CA SER A 593 -2.13 12.11 14.96
C SER A 593 -2.41 13.61 14.90
N LEU A 594 -3.67 14.02 14.66
CA LEU A 594 -4.09 15.44 14.68
C LEU A 594 -3.87 16.03 16.07
N ILE A 595 -4.34 15.34 17.11
CA ILE A 595 -4.20 15.77 18.52
C ILE A 595 -2.73 15.88 18.91
N LYS A 596 -1.93 14.85 18.60
CA LYS A 596 -0.49 14.84 18.97
C LYS A 596 0.29 15.97 18.30
N ARG A 597 0.01 16.26 17.02
CA ARG A 597 0.78 17.22 16.20
C ARG A 597 0.24 18.65 16.27
N LYS A 598 -0.98 18.84 16.80
CA LYS A 598 -1.67 20.13 17.08
C LYS A 598 -1.89 21.08 15.91
N THR A 599 -1.25 20.89 14.75
CA THR A 599 -1.39 21.75 13.58
C THR A 599 -1.57 20.87 12.34
N ALA A 600 -2.63 21.09 11.58
CA ALA A 600 -2.94 20.31 10.38
C ALA A 600 -3.33 21.20 9.19
N ILE A 601 -2.73 20.95 8.02
CA ILE A 601 -2.97 21.72 6.80
C ILE A 601 -3.46 20.76 5.73
N PHE A 602 -4.60 21.06 5.13
CA PHE A 602 -5.26 20.18 4.16
C PHE A 602 -5.36 20.84 2.79
N ILE A 603 -5.02 20.08 1.76
CA ILE A 603 -5.22 20.46 0.36
C ILE A 603 -6.13 19.43 -0.28
N VAL A 604 -7.35 19.81 -0.67
CA VAL A 604 -8.39 18.86 -1.10
C VAL A 604 -9.02 19.30 -2.41
N SER A 605 -8.97 18.44 -3.43
CA SER A 605 -9.74 18.63 -4.66
C SER A 605 -11.17 18.12 -4.51
N THR A 606 -12.11 18.72 -5.23
CA THR A 606 -13.50 18.21 -5.34
C THR A 606 -13.64 17.32 -6.58
N THR A 607 -14.36 16.21 -6.47
CA THR A 607 -14.66 15.28 -7.60
C THR A 607 -16.15 15.23 -7.92
N GLY A 608 -16.49 14.99 -9.19
CA GLY A 608 -17.88 14.85 -9.63
C GLY A 608 -18.72 16.06 -9.22
N ASP A 609 -19.93 15.80 -8.69
CA ASP A 609 -20.86 16.83 -8.24
C ASP A 609 -20.67 17.20 -6.76
N GLY A 610 -19.41 17.28 -6.30
CA GLY A 610 -19.08 17.78 -4.95
C GLY A 610 -18.45 16.77 -3.99
N GLU A 611 -18.12 15.57 -4.45
CA GLU A 611 -17.57 14.50 -3.63
C GLU A 611 -16.11 14.70 -3.20
N PHE A 612 -15.72 14.01 -2.12
CA PHE A 612 -14.34 13.82 -1.71
C PHE A 612 -13.60 12.81 -2.61
N PRO A 613 -12.31 13.06 -2.94
CA PRO A 613 -11.44 12.07 -3.56
C PRO A 613 -11.33 10.77 -2.78
N THR A 614 -11.16 9.64 -3.47
CA THR A 614 -11.10 8.30 -2.84
C THR A 614 -9.99 8.17 -1.79
N ASN A 615 -8.88 8.88 -1.95
CA ASN A 615 -7.75 8.89 -1.01
C ASN A 615 -7.94 9.77 0.24
N CYS A 616 -9.13 10.38 0.42
CA CYS A 616 -9.52 11.02 1.68
C CYS A 616 -10.87 10.55 2.25
N LYS A 617 -11.72 9.83 1.49
CA LYS A 617 -13.06 9.37 1.96
C LYS A 617 -13.03 8.69 3.33
N LYS A 618 -12.15 7.69 3.55
CA LYS A 618 -12.03 6.98 4.83
C LYS A 618 -11.70 7.88 6.02
N PHE A 619 -10.80 8.85 5.81
CA PHE A 619 -10.45 9.80 6.88
C PHE A 619 -11.62 10.72 7.23
N ILE A 620 -12.36 11.19 6.21
CA ILE A 620 -13.54 12.03 6.42
C ILE A 620 -14.65 11.25 7.13
N GLU A 621 -14.91 10.01 6.74
CA GLU A 621 -15.87 9.12 7.40
C GLU A 621 -15.50 8.92 8.88
N ASN A 622 -14.24 8.55 9.16
CA ASN A 622 -13.76 8.40 10.53
C ASN A 622 -13.88 9.68 11.36
N LEU A 623 -13.67 10.86 10.75
CA LEU A 623 -13.80 12.13 11.43
C LEU A 623 -15.28 12.40 11.76
N ARG A 624 -16.18 12.29 10.77
CA ARG A 624 -17.64 12.50 10.93
C ARG A 624 -18.29 11.56 11.95
N GLU A 625 -17.85 10.30 12.01
CA GLU A 625 -18.41 9.30 12.94
C GLU A 625 -17.86 9.43 14.37
N SER A 626 -16.86 10.29 14.58
CA SER A 626 -16.18 10.45 15.86
C SER A 626 -16.86 11.49 16.74
N ASN A 627 -16.72 11.35 18.07
CA ASN A 627 -17.07 12.38 19.04
C ASN A 627 -15.82 13.05 19.64
N ILE A 628 -14.71 13.05 18.90
CA ILE A 628 -13.43 13.57 19.40
C ILE A 628 -13.44 15.10 19.46
N ASP A 629 -12.90 15.65 20.54
CA ASP A 629 -12.67 17.09 20.67
C ASP A 629 -11.30 17.46 20.10
N LEU A 630 -11.29 18.39 19.14
CA LEU A 630 -10.09 18.92 18.49
C LEU A 630 -9.82 20.39 18.88
N SER A 631 -10.35 20.87 20.01
CA SER A 631 -10.15 22.23 20.55
C SER A 631 -8.69 22.72 20.66
N GLU A 632 -7.75 21.79 20.78
CA GLU A 632 -6.29 22.03 20.84
C GLU A 632 -5.60 21.95 19.47
N VAL A 633 -6.32 21.57 18.41
CA VAL A 633 -5.81 21.45 17.05
C VAL A 633 -6.10 22.73 16.28
N ARG A 634 -5.06 23.28 15.66
CA ARG A 634 -5.17 24.37 14.69
C ARG A 634 -5.16 23.82 13.27
N TYR A 635 -5.94 24.39 12.36
CA TYR A 635 -6.00 23.87 10.99
C TYR A 635 -6.17 24.94 9.90
N ALA A 636 -5.84 24.58 8.65
CA ALA A 636 -6.11 25.39 7.47
C ALA A 636 -6.49 24.49 6.28
N VAL A 637 -7.43 24.94 5.43
CA VAL A 637 -7.93 24.16 4.29
C VAL A 637 -7.81 24.97 2.99
N CYS A 638 -7.21 24.35 1.98
CA CYS A 638 -7.15 24.83 0.61
C CYS A 638 -7.99 23.89 -0.28
N GLY A 639 -9.10 24.41 -0.80
CA GLY A 639 -10.02 23.66 -1.65
C GLY A 639 -9.74 23.91 -3.13
N LEU A 640 -9.61 22.85 -3.93
CA LEU A 640 -9.46 22.95 -5.39
C LEU A 640 -10.76 22.50 -6.09
N GLY A 641 -11.20 23.28 -7.07
CA GLY A 641 -12.39 22.99 -7.87
C GLY A 641 -12.44 23.86 -9.12
N SER A 642 -13.55 23.81 -9.86
CA SER A 642 -13.77 24.69 -11.01
C SER A 642 -15.15 25.34 -10.92
N ARG A 643 -15.25 26.62 -11.27
CA ARG A 643 -16.53 27.35 -11.36
C ARG A 643 -17.40 26.89 -12.53
N ALA A 644 -16.89 26.01 -13.40
CA ALA A 644 -17.70 25.34 -14.42
C ALA A 644 -18.69 24.34 -13.83
N TYR A 645 -18.53 23.97 -12.55
CA TYR A 645 -19.42 23.04 -11.83
C TYR A 645 -20.22 23.80 -10.76
N ASN A 646 -21.48 23.39 -10.56
CA ASN A 646 -22.38 24.00 -9.57
C ASN A 646 -21.81 23.94 -8.14
N GLN A 647 -21.20 22.81 -7.78
CA GLN A 647 -20.66 22.53 -6.45
C GLN A 647 -19.19 22.96 -6.30
N PHE A 648 -18.93 24.25 -6.54
CA PHE A 648 -17.56 24.80 -6.52
C PHE A 648 -16.86 24.60 -5.16
N CYS A 649 -15.77 23.83 -5.18
CA CYS A 649 -14.93 23.47 -4.03
C CYS A 649 -15.68 22.80 -2.85
N LEU A 650 -16.79 22.11 -3.10
CA LEU A 650 -17.66 21.58 -2.02
C LEU A 650 -16.92 20.67 -1.04
N ALA A 651 -16.05 19.76 -1.50
CA ALA A 651 -15.31 18.86 -0.61
C ALA A 651 -14.40 19.63 0.37
N GLY A 652 -13.74 20.68 -0.11
CA GLY A 652 -12.92 21.56 0.73
C GLY A 652 -13.76 22.32 1.77
N LYS A 653 -14.90 22.88 1.34
CA LYS A 653 -15.86 23.56 2.23
C LYS A 653 -16.41 22.62 3.31
N GLN A 654 -16.76 21.39 2.94
CA GLN A 654 -17.25 20.39 3.88
C GLN A 654 -16.18 20.02 4.91
N LEU A 655 -14.92 19.83 4.50
CA LEU A 655 -13.85 19.54 5.45
C LEU A 655 -13.62 20.71 6.42
N ASP A 656 -13.66 21.96 5.94
CA ASP A 656 -13.52 23.14 6.80
C ASP A 656 -14.61 23.15 7.88
N LEU A 657 -15.88 22.94 7.49
CA LEU A 657 -17.02 22.84 8.41
C LEU A 657 -16.88 21.69 9.41
N ILE A 658 -16.52 20.48 8.96
CA ILE A 658 -16.36 19.31 9.85
C ILE A 658 -15.28 19.60 10.91
N MET A 659 -14.18 20.25 10.53
CA MET A 659 -13.12 20.60 11.49
C MET A 659 -13.62 21.60 12.56
N GLU A 660 -14.45 22.58 12.17
CA GLU A 660 -15.09 23.52 13.11
C GLU A 660 -16.09 22.81 14.03
N GLU A 661 -16.89 21.86 13.52
CA GLU A 661 -17.82 21.05 14.31
C GLU A 661 -17.10 20.24 15.41
N HIS A 662 -15.84 19.85 15.18
CA HIS A 662 -14.97 19.24 16.18
C HIS A 662 -14.21 20.26 17.06
N HIS A 663 -14.58 21.54 17.01
CA HIS A 663 -13.98 22.66 17.76
C HIS A 663 -12.53 23.00 17.40
N ALA A 664 -12.01 22.50 16.26
CA ALA A 664 -10.66 22.88 15.83
C ALA A 664 -10.56 24.37 15.49
N LYS A 665 -9.39 24.97 15.70
CA LYS A 665 -9.17 26.41 15.53
C LYS A 665 -8.58 26.72 14.15
N GLN A 666 -9.28 27.50 13.34
CA GLN A 666 -8.78 27.89 12.03
C GLN A 666 -7.53 28.80 12.16
N ILE A 667 -6.49 28.54 11.37
CA ILE A 667 -5.24 29.32 11.33
C ILE A 667 -5.40 30.54 10.42
N ILE A 668 -5.95 30.29 9.23
CA ILE A 668 -6.31 31.28 8.20
C ILE A 668 -7.60 30.81 7.53
N PRO A 669 -8.42 31.73 6.98
CA PRO A 669 -9.67 31.37 6.30
C PRO A 669 -9.49 30.33 5.20
N PHE A 670 -10.50 29.48 5.01
CA PHE A 670 -10.60 28.59 3.87
C PHE A 670 -10.43 29.36 2.54
N ILE A 671 -9.62 28.82 1.64
CA ILE A 671 -9.45 29.37 0.29
C ILE A 671 -10.03 28.43 -0.78
N PRO A 672 -11.01 28.89 -1.59
CA PRO A 672 -11.44 28.18 -2.78
C PRO A 672 -10.60 28.60 -4.00
N ILE A 673 -9.85 27.66 -4.56
CA ILE A 673 -9.04 27.85 -5.76
C ILE A 673 -9.80 27.32 -6.98
N ASP A 674 -10.01 28.21 -7.95
CA ASP A 674 -10.56 27.86 -9.25
C ASP A 674 -9.43 27.40 -10.19
N THR A 675 -9.37 26.10 -10.44
CA THR A 675 -8.37 25.50 -11.32
C THR A 675 -8.67 25.70 -12.82
N SER A 676 -9.79 26.35 -13.16
CA SER A 676 -10.15 26.68 -14.54
C SER A 676 -9.68 28.05 -15.02
N THR A 677 -9.03 28.86 -14.17
CA THR A 677 -8.34 30.08 -14.61
C THR A 677 -7.13 29.75 -15.48
N GLU A 678 -6.63 30.73 -16.25
CA GLU A 678 -5.46 30.56 -17.12
C GLU A 678 -4.22 30.10 -16.34
N ASP A 679 -3.96 30.71 -15.18
CA ASP A 679 -2.88 30.30 -14.26
C ASP A 679 -3.23 29.09 -13.37
N ARG A 680 -4.42 28.51 -13.53
CA ARG A 680 -4.98 27.41 -12.73
C ARG A 680 -5.01 27.69 -11.22
N GLY A 681 -5.07 28.96 -10.84
CA GLY A 681 -5.12 29.43 -9.46
C GLY A 681 -3.79 29.36 -8.72
N GLU A 682 -2.66 29.21 -9.44
CA GLU A 682 -1.34 29.18 -8.81
C GLU A 682 -1.01 30.50 -8.08
N THR A 683 -1.41 31.66 -8.61
CA THR A 683 -1.16 32.95 -7.96
C THR A 683 -1.88 33.04 -6.60
N LEU A 684 -3.15 32.64 -6.57
CA LEU A 684 -3.96 32.61 -5.35
C LEU A 684 -3.43 31.60 -4.33
N PHE A 685 -2.97 30.43 -4.79
CA PHE A 685 -2.33 29.43 -3.94
C PHE A 685 -1.05 29.97 -3.28
N GLU A 686 -0.21 30.68 -4.03
CA GLU A 686 1.03 31.25 -3.50
C GLU A 686 0.78 32.36 -2.49
N ARG A 687 -0.23 33.20 -2.73
CA ARG A 687 -0.70 34.19 -1.77
C ARG A 687 -1.19 33.52 -0.48
N TRP A 688 -2.00 32.47 -0.59
CA TRP A 688 -2.42 31.68 0.57
C TRP A 688 -1.25 31.03 1.31
N CYS A 689 -0.21 30.57 0.60
CA CYS A 689 1.02 30.07 1.24
C CYS A 689 1.76 31.16 2.02
N LEU A 690 1.79 32.40 1.53
CA LEU A 690 2.39 33.54 2.24
C LEU A 690 1.61 33.86 3.51
N ASP A 691 0.27 33.92 3.42
CA ASP A 691 -0.61 34.17 4.55
C ASP A 691 -0.47 33.06 5.61
N LEU A 692 -0.38 31.80 5.15
CA LEU A 692 -0.15 30.65 6.02
C LEU A 692 1.20 30.72 6.74
N CYS A 693 2.28 31.03 6.02
CA CYS A 693 3.60 31.22 6.65
C CYS A 693 3.55 32.34 7.68
N THR A 694 2.92 33.46 7.37
CA THR A 694 2.78 34.61 8.26
C THR A 694 2.02 34.23 9.53
N ALA A 695 0.87 33.56 9.41
CA ALA A 695 0.06 33.10 10.54
C ALA A 695 0.76 32.03 11.39
N LEU A 696 1.65 31.24 10.80
CA LEU A 696 2.46 30.25 11.51
C LEU A 696 3.78 30.81 12.09
N GLY A 697 4.10 32.08 11.85
CA GLY A 697 5.37 32.69 12.26
C GLY A 697 6.60 32.13 11.52
N LEU A 698 6.40 31.66 10.28
CA LEU A 698 7.43 31.12 9.41
C LEU A 698 7.96 32.20 8.44
N PRO A 699 9.20 32.07 7.94
CA PRO A 699 9.68 32.94 6.87
C PRO A 699 8.82 32.80 5.60
N PRO A 700 8.83 33.80 4.70
CA PRO A 700 8.12 33.73 3.42
C PRO A 700 8.42 32.43 2.67
N PRO A 701 7.42 31.79 2.04
CA PRO A 701 7.58 30.48 1.43
C PRO A 701 8.58 30.55 0.28
N ARG A 702 9.61 29.70 0.31
CA ARG A 702 10.58 29.57 -0.78
C ARG A 702 10.06 28.57 -1.81
N ILE A 703 9.19 29.03 -2.70
CA ILE A 703 8.62 28.19 -3.77
C ILE A 703 9.61 28.18 -4.94
N GLY A 704 10.17 27.00 -5.22
CA GLY A 704 11.17 26.79 -6.28
C GLY A 704 10.76 25.72 -7.30
N VAL A 705 11.68 25.36 -8.18
CA VAL A 705 11.53 24.18 -9.05
C VAL A 705 11.84 22.93 -8.22
N ASN A 706 10.90 22.00 -8.20
CA ASN A 706 11.06 20.67 -7.62
C ASN A 706 11.58 19.71 -8.69
N LEU A 707 12.77 19.15 -8.51
CA LEU A 707 13.41 18.26 -9.49
C LEU A 707 12.83 16.84 -9.39
N MET A 708 11.81 16.55 -10.20
CA MET A 708 11.17 15.23 -10.26
C MET A 708 11.88 14.27 -11.21
N TYR A 709 12.63 14.82 -12.16
CA TYR A 709 13.36 14.09 -13.18
C TYR A 709 14.84 14.38 -13.04
N ARG A 710 15.66 13.33 -13.03
CA ARG A 710 17.10 13.42 -13.19
C ARG A 710 17.48 12.76 -14.50
N LEU A 711 18.20 13.50 -15.34
CA LEU A 711 18.65 13.05 -16.64
C LEU A 711 20.15 12.81 -16.58
N THR A 712 20.58 11.59 -16.92
CA THR A 712 22.00 11.24 -17.03
C THR A 712 22.32 10.97 -18.49
N PRO A 713 23.37 11.59 -19.07
CA PRO A 713 23.77 11.32 -20.46
C PRO A 713 23.95 9.82 -20.69
N ASP A 714 23.46 9.32 -21.82
CA ASP A 714 23.61 7.95 -22.29
C ASP A 714 24.23 7.98 -23.68
N ASN A 715 25.10 7.01 -24.00
CA ASN A 715 25.82 6.92 -25.28
C ASN A 715 25.15 5.91 -26.23
N ASP A 716 23.98 5.38 -25.89
CA ASP A 716 23.23 4.44 -26.71
C ASP A 716 22.40 5.16 -27.80
N ASP A 717 23.02 5.37 -28.96
CA ASP A 717 22.40 6.03 -30.12
C ASP A 717 21.27 5.21 -30.77
N SER A 718 21.01 3.97 -30.33
CA SER A 718 19.93 3.15 -30.90
C SER A 718 18.56 3.81 -30.79
N VAL A 719 18.36 4.65 -29.76
CA VAL A 719 17.12 5.40 -29.50
C VAL A 719 16.88 6.48 -30.55
N ILE A 720 17.93 7.00 -31.20
CA ILE A 720 17.82 7.99 -32.28
C ILE A 720 17.20 7.34 -33.52
N ASN A 721 17.73 6.17 -33.89
CA ASN A 721 17.31 5.43 -35.08
C ASN A 721 16.00 4.66 -34.87
N ASN A 722 15.74 4.19 -33.65
CA ASN A 722 14.52 3.48 -33.28
C ASN A 722 13.93 4.06 -31.98
N PRO A 723 13.20 5.19 -32.09
CA PRO A 723 12.59 5.86 -30.95
C PRO A 723 11.74 4.92 -30.09
N LEU A 724 11.99 4.94 -28.79
CA LEU A 724 11.10 4.29 -27.83
C LEU A 724 9.75 5.00 -27.84
N ARG A 725 8.67 4.20 -27.86
CA ARG A 725 7.30 4.69 -27.84
C ARG A 725 6.90 5.18 -26.43
N PRO A 726 5.92 6.08 -26.31
CA PRO A 726 5.37 6.45 -25.01
C PRO A 726 4.88 5.22 -24.25
N LEU A 727 5.10 5.19 -22.94
CA LEU A 727 4.78 4.04 -22.10
C LEU A 727 3.27 3.69 -22.22
N LYS A 728 2.96 2.42 -22.53
CA LYS A 728 1.60 1.88 -22.71
C LYS A 728 0.85 2.36 -23.96
N PHE A 729 1.51 3.01 -24.92
CA PHE A 729 0.89 3.40 -26.19
C PHE A 729 1.36 2.55 -27.36
N GLU A 730 0.44 2.27 -28.28
CA GLU A 730 0.68 1.55 -29.52
C GLU A 730 0.69 2.51 -30.71
N LYS A 731 1.46 2.18 -31.74
CA LYS A 731 1.60 3.02 -32.94
C LYS A 731 0.54 2.64 -33.98
N MET A 732 -0.20 3.63 -34.47
CA MET A 732 -1.27 3.46 -35.45
C MET A 732 -1.08 4.39 -36.66
N THR A 733 -1.81 4.12 -37.74
CA THR A 733 -1.69 4.88 -39.00
C THR A 733 -3.03 5.50 -39.39
N ILE A 734 -3.06 6.82 -39.56
CA ILE A 734 -4.21 7.53 -40.14
C ILE A 734 -4.22 7.25 -41.64
N LYS A 735 -5.38 6.82 -42.14
CA LYS A 735 -5.59 6.46 -43.55
C LYS A 735 -6.40 7.50 -44.29
N ASN A 736 -7.49 7.96 -43.70
CA ASN A 736 -8.36 8.97 -44.33
C ASN A 736 -8.66 10.11 -43.36
N ARG A 737 -8.96 11.27 -43.93
CA ARG A 737 -9.49 12.46 -43.25
C ARG A 737 -10.64 13.01 -44.08
N SER A 738 -11.82 13.18 -43.50
CA SER A 738 -12.97 13.78 -44.18
C SER A 738 -13.57 14.90 -43.34
N LEU A 739 -13.86 16.04 -43.97
CA LEU A 739 -14.54 17.15 -43.30
C LEU A 739 -16.01 16.80 -43.07
N LEU A 740 -16.48 17.07 -41.85
CA LEU A 740 -17.87 16.95 -41.42
C LEU A 740 -18.55 18.33 -41.31
N THR A 741 -17.82 19.41 -41.58
CA THR A 741 -18.32 20.77 -41.71
C THR A 741 -18.07 21.30 -43.13
N ALA A 742 -18.81 22.34 -43.52
CA ALA A 742 -18.58 23.04 -44.78
C ALA A 742 -17.12 23.52 -44.87
N LYS A 743 -16.59 23.55 -46.10
CA LYS A 743 -15.22 23.99 -46.35
C LYS A 743 -15.03 25.44 -45.86
N ASN A 744 -13.93 25.70 -45.16
CA ASN A 744 -13.60 27.00 -44.54
C ASN A 744 -14.56 27.46 -43.45
N TYR A 745 -15.39 26.57 -42.88
CA TYR A 745 -16.18 26.92 -41.70
C TYR A 745 -15.26 27.16 -40.49
N MET A 746 -15.53 28.20 -39.70
CA MET A 746 -14.64 28.64 -38.62
C MET A 746 -14.28 27.54 -37.61
N LYS A 747 -15.21 26.61 -37.34
CA LYS A 747 -14.98 25.46 -36.46
C LYS A 747 -14.98 24.18 -37.28
N GLU A 748 -13.82 23.79 -37.79
CA GLU A 748 -13.69 22.56 -38.56
C GLU A 748 -13.92 21.34 -37.67
N ILE A 749 -14.83 20.46 -38.09
CA ILE A 749 -14.97 19.09 -37.57
C ILE A 749 -14.60 18.13 -38.69
N PHE A 750 -13.81 17.10 -38.37
CA PHE A 750 -13.39 16.09 -39.32
C PHE A 750 -13.41 14.69 -38.71
N LYS A 751 -13.66 13.70 -39.56
CA LYS A 751 -13.58 12.27 -39.27
C LYS A 751 -12.21 11.75 -39.68
N LEU A 752 -11.59 10.95 -38.81
CA LEU A 752 -10.32 10.28 -39.06
C LEU A 752 -10.54 8.77 -39.11
N ASP A 753 -10.11 8.10 -40.17
CA ASP A 753 -10.05 6.64 -40.21
C ASP A 753 -8.64 6.17 -39.90
N ILE A 754 -8.51 5.33 -38.88
CA ILE A 754 -7.25 4.91 -38.29
C ILE A 754 -7.13 3.40 -38.38
N LYS A 755 -6.07 2.93 -39.05
CA LYS A 755 -5.77 1.50 -39.14
C LYS A 755 -5.20 0.99 -37.82
N MET A 756 -5.84 -0.04 -37.27
CA MET A 756 -5.43 -0.73 -36.05
C MET A 756 -4.32 -1.76 -36.29
N PRO A 757 -3.49 -2.03 -35.28
CA PRO A 757 -2.64 -3.22 -35.25
C PRO A 757 -3.47 -4.51 -35.25
N ALA A 758 -2.88 -5.60 -35.77
CA ALA A 758 -3.53 -6.92 -35.75
C ALA A 758 -3.74 -7.42 -34.30
N GLY A 759 -4.90 -8.01 -34.03
CA GLY A 759 -5.24 -8.58 -32.71
C GLY A 759 -5.80 -7.58 -31.70
N MET A 760 -5.91 -6.30 -32.05
CA MET A 760 -6.56 -5.30 -31.21
C MET A 760 -8.06 -5.23 -31.52
N SER A 761 -8.90 -5.19 -30.49
CA SER A 761 -10.37 -5.09 -30.60
C SER A 761 -10.88 -3.90 -29.81
N TYR A 762 -12.05 -3.38 -30.17
CA TYR A 762 -12.70 -2.27 -29.49
C TYR A 762 -14.22 -2.46 -29.50
N LYS A 763 -14.91 -1.76 -28.60
CA LYS A 763 -16.37 -1.76 -28.50
C LYS A 763 -16.96 -0.49 -29.13
N PRO A 764 -18.17 -0.56 -29.73
CA PRO A 764 -18.91 0.64 -30.12
C PRO A 764 -18.93 1.64 -28.97
N GLY A 765 -18.67 2.91 -29.26
CA GLY A 765 -18.70 4.02 -28.32
C GLY A 765 -17.63 4.02 -27.21
N GLY A 766 -16.67 3.09 -27.24
CA GLY A 766 -15.52 3.09 -26.31
C GLY A 766 -14.61 4.32 -26.44
N ILE A 767 -13.68 4.47 -25.50
CA ILE A 767 -12.77 5.63 -25.44
C ILE A 767 -11.34 5.26 -25.81
N PHE A 768 -10.72 6.09 -26.64
CA PHE A 768 -9.29 6.06 -26.92
C PHE A 768 -8.55 7.23 -26.29
N LEU A 769 -7.31 6.98 -25.89
CA LEU A 769 -6.31 7.99 -25.56
C LEU A 769 -5.39 8.19 -26.76
N ILE A 770 -5.26 9.43 -27.22
CA ILE A 770 -4.29 9.84 -28.24
C ILE A 770 -3.15 10.59 -27.56
N PHE A 771 -1.92 10.22 -27.86
CA PHE A 771 -0.72 10.91 -27.42
C PHE A 771 -0.25 11.88 -28.51
N PRO A 772 -0.53 13.20 -28.40
CA PRO A 772 -0.18 14.17 -29.45
C PRO A 772 1.32 14.51 -29.42
N GLN A 773 1.78 15.20 -30.45
CA GLN A 773 3.15 15.71 -30.55
C GLN A 773 3.14 17.19 -30.90
N ASN A 774 4.17 17.92 -30.47
CA ASN A 774 4.39 19.29 -30.91
C ASN A 774 4.74 19.33 -32.40
N PRO A 775 4.46 20.47 -33.08
CA PRO A 775 4.97 20.68 -34.43
C PRO A 775 6.50 20.52 -34.46
N PRO A 776 7.07 19.70 -35.36
CA PRO A 776 8.52 19.44 -35.38
C PRO A 776 9.35 20.72 -35.52
N GLU A 777 8.91 21.68 -36.33
CA GLU A 777 9.61 22.96 -36.51
C GLU A 777 9.64 23.80 -35.22
N MET A 778 8.55 23.78 -34.44
CA MET A 778 8.49 24.46 -33.13
C MET A 778 9.47 23.83 -32.13
N ALA A 779 9.55 22.50 -32.09
CA ALA A 779 10.49 21.81 -31.21
C ALA A 779 11.95 22.10 -31.60
N LYS A 780 12.26 22.11 -32.91
CA LYS A 780 13.60 22.46 -33.43
C LYS A 780 14.02 23.88 -33.05
N GLU A 781 13.13 24.86 -33.24
CA GLU A 781 13.40 26.26 -32.84
C GLU A 781 13.71 26.37 -31.34
N VAL A 782 12.93 25.70 -30.49
CA VAL A 782 13.13 25.69 -29.04
C VAL A 782 14.47 25.04 -28.67
N ILE A 783 14.80 23.89 -29.24
CA ILE A 783 16.08 23.19 -29.00
C ILE A 783 17.25 24.08 -29.41
N GLN A 784 17.16 24.73 -30.58
CA GLN A 784 18.20 25.61 -31.10
C GLN A 784 18.43 26.81 -30.17
N VAL A 785 17.37 27.46 -29.70
CA VAL A 785 17.46 28.62 -28.80
C VAL A 785 18.02 28.23 -27.42
N LEU A 786 17.72 27.01 -26.95
CA LEU A 786 18.30 26.48 -25.72
C LEU A 786 19.74 25.99 -25.89
N GLY A 787 20.23 25.82 -27.12
CA GLY A 787 21.60 25.36 -27.40
C GLY A 787 21.86 23.90 -27.04
N TYR A 788 20.83 23.05 -27.00
CA TYR A 788 20.99 21.61 -26.78
C TYR A 788 21.28 20.87 -28.09
N ASP A 789 22.06 19.79 -28.03
CA ASP A 789 22.23 18.88 -29.17
C ASP A 789 20.97 18.00 -29.30
N PRO A 790 20.22 18.07 -30.43
CA PRO A 790 19.00 17.28 -30.64
C PRO A 790 19.23 15.76 -30.52
N ASN A 791 20.45 15.29 -30.83
CA ASN A 791 20.81 13.88 -30.81
C ASN A 791 21.28 13.39 -29.44
N GLN A 792 21.49 14.28 -28.46
CA GLN A 792 21.95 13.87 -27.15
C GLN A 792 20.91 12.99 -26.46
N VAL A 793 21.30 11.78 -26.08
CA VAL A 793 20.45 10.80 -25.40
C VAL A 793 20.64 10.89 -23.89
N PHE A 794 19.54 10.76 -23.16
CA PHE A 794 19.52 10.71 -21.72
C PHE A 794 18.78 9.47 -21.23
N GLN A 795 19.33 8.86 -20.18
CA GLN A 795 18.59 7.95 -19.33
C GLN A 795 17.77 8.77 -18.32
N ILE A 796 16.48 8.44 -18.20
CA ILE A 796 15.52 9.15 -17.36
C ILE A 796 15.37 8.43 -16.03
N HIS A 797 15.70 9.12 -14.94
CA HIS A 797 15.45 8.67 -13.58
C HIS A 797 14.33 9.52 -12.97
N VAL A 798 13.25 8.87 -12.54
CA VAL A 798 12.08 9.54 -11.97
C VAL A 798 12.02 9.24 -10.47
N ASP A 799 11.88 10.29 -9.64
CA ASP A 799 11.63 10.12 -8.20
C ASP A 799 10.16 9.70 -8.00
N ALA A 800 9.94 8.38 -8.02
CA ALA A 800 8.64 7.78 -8.32
C ALA A 800 7.86 7.40 -7.06
N ALA A 801 7.02 8.33 -6.59
CA ALA A 801 5.91 8.01 -5.68
C ALA A 801 4.54 8.56 -6.12
N SER A 802 4.46 9.47 -7.11
CA SER A 802 3.16 10.01 -7.54
C SER A 802 3.12 10.71 -8.91
N VAL A 803 4.14 10.56 -9.75
CA VAL A 803 4.19 11.26 -11.04
C VAL A 803 3.69 10.31 -12.11
N VAL A 804 2.64 10.71 -12.83
CA VAL A 804 2.20 9.99 -14.04
C VAL A 804 3.27 10.21 -15.10
N ASN A 805 4.07 9.18 -15.36
CA ASN A 805 5.16 9.24 -16.33
C ASN A 805 4.81 8.49 -17.61
N PHE A 806 4.93 9.18 -18.75
CA PHE A 806 4.82 8.59 -20.09
C PHE A 806 6.16 8.53 -20.83
N ILE A 807 7.20 9.15 -20.27
CA ILE A 807 8.54 9.18 -20.85
C ILE A 807 9.19 7.80 -20.66
N PRO A 808 9.71 7.17 -21.74
CA PRO A 808 10.45 5.92 -21.64
C PRO A 808 11.75 6.09 -20.84
N GLU A 809 12.40 4.97 -20.53
CA GLU A 809 13.66 4.95 -19.74
C GLU A 809 14.82 5.71 -20.41
N ARG A 810 14.76 5.88 -21.73
CA ARG A 810 15.76 6.59 -22.54
C ARG A 810 15.07 7.43 -23.59
N VAL A 811 15.60 8.64 -23.82
CA VAL A 811 15.03 9.60 -24.75
C VAL A 811 16.11 10.55 -25.29
N SER A 812 16.01 10.95 -26.55
CA SER A 812 16.83 12.04 -27.08
C SER A 812 16.23 13.41 -26.76
N ILE A 813 17.04 14.48 -26.82
CA ILE A 813 16.53 15.86 -26.70
C ILE A 813 15.43 16.14 -27.72
N GLU A 814 15.61 15.73 -28.99
CA GLU A 814 14.58 15.91 -30.01
C GLU A 814 13.26 15.24 -29.63
N GLN A 815 13.31 14.00 -29.15
CA GLN A 815 12.12 13.27 -28.71
C GLN A 815 11.47 13.91 -27.49
N LEU A 816 12.28 14.38 -26.54
CA LEU A 816 11.83 15.05 -25.32
C LEU A 816 10.96 16.28 -25.64
N PHE A 817 11.44 17.18 -26.47
CA PHE A 817 10.72 18.41 -26.86
C PHE A 817 9.62 18.16 -27.88
N THR A 818 9.73 17.14 -28.73
CA THR A 818 8.69 16.84 -29.72
C THR A 818 7.51 16.08 -29.11
N MET A 819 7.76 15.15 -28.20
CA MET A 819 6.77 14.19 -27.74
C MET A 819 6.36 14.35 -26.28
N TYR A 820 7.20 14.85 -25.39
CA TYR A 820 6.95 14.70 -23.95
C TYR A 820 6.71 16.01 -23.21
N LEU A 821 7.30 17.13 -23.64
CA LEU A 821 7.07 18.46 -23.07
C LEU A 821 5.96 19.19 -23.86
N ASP A 822 4.97 19.77 -23.20
CA ASP A 822 3.92 20.55 -23.88
C ASP A 822 4.47 21.93 -24.25
N LEU A 823 4.60 22.23 -25.55
CA LEU A 823 5.13 23.52 -26.00
C LEU A 823 4.04 24.52 -26.40
N LYS A 824 2.81 24.05 -26.62
CA LYS A 824 1.67 24.91 -27.05
C LYS A 824 0.78 25.34 -25.88
N GLY A 825 0.88 24.65 -24.74
CA GLY A 825 0.18 25.02 -23.52
C GLY A 825 0.65 26.36 -22.93
N PRO A 826 -0.12 26.94 -21.98
CA PRO A 826 0.32 28.11 -21.23
C PRO A 826 1.53 27.77 -20.34
N PRO A 827 2.53 28.66 -20.22
CA PRO A 827 3.61 28.48 -19.27
C PRO A 827 3.09 28.51 -17.83
N ASN A 828 3.75 27.78 -16.94
CA ASN A 828 3.44 27.80 -15.51
C ASN A 828 4.49 28.62 -14.74
N ARG A 829 4.20 28.92 -13.48
CA ARG A 829 5.11 29.71 -12.64
C ARG A 829 6.41 28.96 -12.33
N SER A 830 6.39 27.62 -12.35
CA SER A 830 7.58 26.77 -12.19
C SER A 830 8.60 26.94 -13.33
N LEU A 831 8.15 27.03 -14.58
CA LEU A 831 9.01 27.24 -15.75
C LEU A 831 9.71 28.59 -15.67
N LEU A 832 8.97 29.65 -15.32
CA LEU A 832 9.55 30.98 -15.09
C LEU A 832 10.62 30.94 -14.00
N ARG A 833 10.40 30.21 -12.90
CA ARG A 833 11.41 30.03 -11.84
C ARG A 833 12.65 29.27 -12.29
N ALA A 834 12.53 28.32 -13.23
CA ALA A 834 13.68 27.64 -13.81
C ALA A 834 14.59 28.64 -14.54
N PHE A 835 14.00 29.52 -15.36
CA PHE A 835 14.75 30.61 -16.03
C PHE A 835 15.30 31.64 -15.04
N MET A 836 14.52 32.04 -14.03
CA MET A 836 14.96 33.03 -13.04
C MET A 836 16.22 32.60 -12.29
N ARG A 837 16.44 31.29 -12.07
CA ARG A 837 17.65 30.77 -11.39
C ARG A 837 18.94 30.97 -12.17
N VAL A 838 18.86 31.13 -13.49
CA VAL A 838 20.02 31.25 -14.39
C VAL A 838 20.05 32.59 -15.13
N ALA A 839 18.99 33.40 -15.00
CA ALA A 839 18.84 34.66 -15.66
C ALA A 839 19.83 35.71 -15.13
N ASN A 840 20.29 36.61 -16.00
CA ASN A 840 20.95 37.85 -15.61
C ASN A 840 19.97 38.80 -14.88
N ASN A 841 20.46 39.94 -14.36
CA ASN A 841 19.65 40.88 -13.57
C ASN A 841 18.41 41.40 -14.31
N GLU A 842 18.51 41.68 -15.62
CA GLU A 842 17.37 42.12 -16.44
C GLU A 842 16.29 41.04 -16.53
N GLY A 843 16.69 39.80 -16.78
CA GLY A 843 15.77 38.66 -16.84
C GLY A 843 15.12 38.36 -15.49
N ILE A 844 15.88 38.49 -14.38
CA ILE A 844 15.35 38.34 -13.02
C ILE A 844 14.25 39.36 -12.75
N GLU A 845 14.46 40.64 -13.05
CA GLU A 845 13.46 41.69 -12.83
C GLU A 845 12.16 41.42 -13.62
N LYS A 846 12.29 41.07 -14.90
CA LYS A 846 11.12 40.73 -15.75
C LYS A 846 10.34 39.54 -15.21
N ILE A 847 11.04 38.47 -14.81
CA ILE A 847 10.39 37.28 -14.28
C ILE A 847 9.78 37.55 -12.90
N GLN A 848 10.43 38.34 -12.05
CA GLN A 848 9.90 38.72 -10.74
C GLN A 848 8.58 39.50 -10.86
N ASN A 849 8.48 40.43 -11.82
CA ASN A 849 7.23 41.15 -12.09
C ASN A 849 6.08 40.22 -12.51
N LEU A 850 6.37 39.17 -13.30
CA LEU A 850 5.38 38.14 -13.66
C LEU A 850 5.02 37.21 -12.47
N LEU A 851 5.96 37.03 -11.55
CA LEU A 851 5.78 36.23 -10.34
C LEU A 851 5.23 37.05 -9.16
N ASP A 852 4.93 38.33 -9.32
CA ASP A 852 4.37 39.15 -8.24
C ASP A 852 2.96 38.67 -7.86
N ILE A 853 2.85 38.14 -6.64
CA ILE A 853 1.61 37.61 -6.07
C ILE A 853 0.61 38.71 -5.69
N ASN A 854 1.05 39.97 -5.62
CA ASN A 854 0.15 41.12 -5.36
C ASN A 854 -0.54 41.61 -6.63
N ASN A 855 -0.05 41.21 -7.81
CA ASN A 855 -0.66 41.52 -9.10
C ASN A 855 -1.45 40.32 -9.63
N GLU A 856 -2.68 40.15 -9.12
CA GLU A 856 -3.54 38.98 -9.43
C GLU A 856 -3.83 38.79 -10.93
N ASN A 857 -3.79 39.88 -11.71
CA ASN A 857 -4.05 39.83 -13.15
C ASN A 857 -2.79 39.80 -14.02
N GLY A 858 -1.64 40.23 -13.50
CA GLY A 858 -0.42 40.40 -14.32
C GLY A 858 0.03 39.13 -15.02
N PHE A 859 0.09 38.01 -14.30
CA PHE A 859 0.45 36.73 -14.91
C PHE A 859 -0.65 36.22 -15.85
N ASN A 860 -1.92 36.32 -15.45
CA ASN A 860 -3.05 35.90 -16.28
C ASN A 860 -3.14 36.69 -17.60
N GLU A 861 -2.79 37.97 -17.61
CA GLU A 861 -2.71 38.78 -18.83
C GLU A 861 -1.58 38.32 -19.74
N TYR A 862 -0.40 38.02 -19.18
CA TYR A 862 0.71 37.43 -19.92
C TYR A 862 0.32 36.10 -20.58
N LEU A 863 -0.47 35.27 -19.89
CA LEU A 863 -0.90 33.95 -20.38
C LEU A 863 -1.83 33.96 -21.60
N LYS A 864 -2.58 35.05 -21.85
CA LYS A 864 -3.58 35.12 -22.93
C LYS A 864 -2.99 34.91 -24.33
N ASP A 865 -1.80 35.44 -24.56
CA ASP A 865 -1.17 35.49 -25.90
C ASP A 865 0.18 34.73 -25.97
N ILE A 866 0.54 33.96 -24.95
CA ILE A 866 1.81 33.23 -24.88
C ILE A 866 1.60 31.71 -24.77
N ASP A 867 2.47 30.97 -25.47
CA ASP A 867 2.68 29.55 -25.27
C ASP A 867 4.06 29.28 -24.65
N ILE A 868 4.28 28.03 -24.20
CA ILE A 868 5.55 27.63 -23.59
C ILE A 868 6.73 27.80 -24.55
N ALA A 869 6.57 27.50 -25.84
CA ALA A 869 7.62 27.71 -26.83
C ALA A 869 8.07 29.17 -26.89
N THR A 870 7.12 30.10 -26.95
CA THR A 870 7.37 31.54 -26.98
C THR A 870 7.95 32.03 -25.67
N CYS A 871 7.46 31.55 -24.53
CA CYS A 871 8.02 31.82 -23.21
C CYS A 871 9.50 31.38 -23.11
N ILE A 872 9.83 30.17 -23.58
CA ILE A 872 11.20 29.66 -23.60
C ILE A 872 12.07 30.56 -24.49
N LYS A 873 11.62 30.88 -25.70
CA LYS A 873 12.35 31.78 -26.61
C LYS A 873 12.59 33.16 -26.00
N GLN A 874 11.60 33.70 -25.30
CA GLN A 874 11.69 34.99 -24.63
C GLN A 874 12.74 35.01 -23.51
N PHE A 875 12.83 33.96 -22.70
CA PHE A 875 13.68 33.96 -21.50
C PHE A 875 15.04 33.28 -21.65
N ALA A 876 15.22 32.41 -22.65
CA ALA A 876 16.50 31.73 -22.92
C ALA A 876 17.66 32.71 -23.21
N GLN A 877 17.36 33.90 -23.76
CA GLN A 877 18.36 34.95 -23.98
C GLN A 877 19.00 35.48 -22.68
N TYR A 878 18.33 35.32 -21.55
CA TYR A 878 18.84 35.77 -20.24
C TYR A 878 19.60 34.67 -19.49
N GLY A 879 19.44 33.41 -19.90
CA GLY A 879 20.08 32.23 -19.32
C GLY A 879 19.32 30.95 -19.66
N VAL A 880 20.03 29.83 -19.80
CA VAL A 880 19.45 28.53 -20.16
C VAL A 880 19.49 27.58 -18.97
N PRO A 881 18.33 27.10 -18.45
CA PRO A 881 18.32 26.15 -17.35
C PRO A 881 18.79 24.77 -17.82
N GLN A 882 19.41 24.00 -16.91
CA GLN A 882 19.75 22.59 -17.15
C GLN A 882 18.50 21.74 -17.49
N ILE A 883 18.71 20.67 -18.25
CA ILE A 883 17.62 19.88 -18.84
C ILE A 883 16.74 19.22 -17.78
N ASP A 884 17.30 18.79 -16.66
CA ASP A 884 16.56 18.24 -15.51
C ASP A 884 15.59 19.25 -14.89
N SER A 885 16.02 20.51 -14.77
CA SER A 885 15.19 21.62 -14.33
C SER A 885 14.11 21.96 -15.35
N LEU A 886 14.41 21.94 -16.65
CA LEU A 886 13.42 22.17 -17.70
C LEU A 886 12.36 21.06 -17.72
N VAL A 887 12.76 19.79 -17.73
CA VAL A 887 11.82 18.65 -17.73
C VAL A 887 10.97 18.64 -16.46
N SER A 888 11.51 19.06 -15.32
CA SER A 888 10.76 19.09 -14.07
C SER A 888 9.84 20.31 -13.91
N SER A 889 10.05 21.38 -14.67
CA SER A 889 9.28 22.63 -14.57
C SER A 889 8.29 22.84 -15.71
N CYS A 890 8.65 22.40 -16.92
CA CYS A 890 7.79 22.46 -18.09
C CYS A 890 6.61 21.48 -17.94
N PRO A 891 5.36 21.89 -18.21
CA PRO A 891 4.24 20.98 -18.33
C PRO A 891 4.51 19.85 -19.33
N HIS A 892 4.08 18.63 -19.00
CA HIS A 892 4.22 17.46 -19.88
C HIS A 892 2.98 17.29 -20.76
N ILE A 893 3.17 16.68 -21.93
CA ILE A 893 2.06 16.30 -22.80
C ILE A 893 1.19 15.25 -22.12
N ILE A 894 -0.09 15.58 -21.94
CA ILE A 894 -1.11 14.67 -21.41
C ILE A 894 -1.84 13.99 -22.59
N PRO A 895 -2.11 12.68 -22.55
CA PRO A 895 -2.93 12.03 -23.58
C PRO A 895 -4.36 12.56 -23.58
N ARG A 896 -4.98 12.73 -24.77
CA ARG A 896 -6.34 13.27 -24.92
C ARG A 896 -7.35 12.15 -25.20
N LYS A 897 -8.49 12.17 -24.50
CA LYS A 897 -9.59 11.22 -24.66
C LYS A 897 -10.43 11.58 -25.91
N TYR A 898 -10.79 10.59 -26.71
CA TYR A 898 -11.75 10.70 -27.82
C TYR A 898 -12.67 9.49 -27.84
N SER A 899 -13.95 9.71 -28.11
CA SER A 899 -14.90 8.64 -28.40
C SER A 899 -14.64 8.01 -29.75
N ILE A 900 -14.78 6.70 -29.79
CA ILE A 900 -14.86 5.94 -31.04
C ILE A 900 -16.12 6.35 -31.79
N ALA A 901 -15.95 6.63 -33.08
CA ALA A 901 -17.00 7.03 -34.01
C ALA A 901 -17.22 5.98 -35.12
N SER A 902 -16.97 4.72 -34.81
CA SER A 902 -17.22 3.59 -35.70
C SER A 902 -17.66 2.34 -34.96
N ALA A 903 -18.32 1.42 -35.67
CA ALA A 903 -18.57 0.07 -35.17
C ALA A 903 -17.54 -0.94 -35.72
N PRO A 904 -17.07 -1.91 -34.91
CA PRO A 904 -16.07 -2.89 -35.33
C PRO A 904 -16.57 -3.81 -36.46
N ILE A 905 -17.90 -3.96 -36.60
CA ILE A 905 -18.53 -4.82 -37.60
C ILE A 905 -18.32 -4.31 -39.03
N LYS A 906 -18.44 -2.99 -39.23
CA LYS A 906 -18.20 -2.30 -40.51
C LYS A 906 -16.71 -2.21 -40.82
N ASN A 907 -15.91 -1.91 -39.80
CA ASN A 907 -14.54 -1.47 -39.94
C ASN A 907 -13.56 -2.46 -39.28
N ARG A 908 -13.53 -3.71 -39.75
CA ARG A 908 -12.58 -4.71 -39.23
C ARG A 908 -11.14 -4.23 -39.43
N GLY A 909 -10.45 -3.94 -38.33
CA GLY A 909 -9.08 -3.42 -38.33
C GLY A 909 -8.96 -1.90 -38.53
N PHE A 910 -10.07 -1.15 -38.48
CA PHE A 910 -10.11 0.31 -38.53
C PHE A 910 -10.99 0.89 -37.42
N ILE A 911 -10.63 2.09 -36.98
CA ILE A 911 -11.42 2.92 -36.07
C ILE A 911 -11.62 4.28 -36.70
N SER A 912 -12.83 4.82 -36.60
CA SER A 912 -13.09 6.21 -36.92
C SER A 912 -13.14 7.06 -35.65
N LEU A 913 -12.66 8.30 -35.72
CA LEU A 913 -12.80 9.31 -34.66
C LEU A 913 -13.35 10.60 -35.23
N VAL A 914 -14.17 11.31 -34.47
CA VAL A 914 -14.60 12.67 -34.81
C VAL A 914 -13.80 13.67 -33.97
N VAL A 915 -13.16 14.62 -34.64
CA VAL A 915 -12.29 15.63 -34.02
C VAL A 915 -12.77 17.01 -34.41
N SER A 916 -12.92 17.89 -33.41
CA SER A 916 -13.15 19.32 -33.62
C SER A 916 -11.87 20.09 -33.38
N THR A 917 -11.61 21.09 -34.23
CA THR A 917 -10.55 22.06 -33.97
C THR A 917 -10.90 22.91 -32.74
N LEU A 918 -9.89 23.15 -31.89
CA LEU A 918 -10.00 24.01 -30.72
C LEU A 918 -9.12 25.25 -30.91
N GLN A 919 -9.69 26.41 -30.62
CA GLN A 919 -9.01 27.70 -30.57
C GLN A 919 -9.27 28.34 -29.20
N PHE A 920 -8.21 28.85 -28.59
CA PHE A 920 -8.20 29.53 -27.29
C PHE A 920 -7.75 30.98 -27.51
N GLY A 921 -8.50 31.93 -26.96
CA GLY A 921 -8.25 33.35 -27.22
C GLY A 921 -8.23 33.67 -28.72
N ASN A 922 -7.42 34.64 -29.13
CA ASN A 922 -7.34 35.05 -30.53
C ASN A 922 -6.40 34.15 -31.36
N ASN A 923 -5.33 33.62 -30.76
CA ASN A 923 -4.20 33.08 -31.53
C ASN A 923 -3.79 31.64 -31.21
N ARG A 924 -4.27 31.03 -30.11
CA ARG A 924 -3.81 29.70 -29.69
C ARG A 924 -4.72 28.61 -30.22
N VAL A 925 -4.13 27.49 -30.63
CA VAL A 925 -4.89 26.30 -31.08
C VAL A 925 -4.51 25.09 -30.24
N GLY A 926 -5.49 24.21 -29.99
CA GLY A 926 -5.30 23.01 -29.18
C GLY A 926 -4.26 22.06 -29.78
N LEU A 927 -3.29 21.61 -28.96
CA LEU A 927 -2.18 20.74 -29.39
C LEU A 927 -2.67 19.48 -30.11
N CYS A 928 -3.60 18.74 -29.50
CA CYS A 928 -4.04 17.46 -30.06
C CYS A 928 -4.89 17.62 -31.32
N SER A 929 -5.85 18.55 -31.32
CA SER A 929 -6.70 18.80 -32.50
C SER A 929 -5.89 19.31 -33.68
N ASP A 930 -4.89 20.18 -33.45
CA ASP A 930 -4.01 20.69 -34.49
C ASP A 930 -3.06 19.60 -35.02
N TYR A 931 -2.50 18.78 -34.13
CA TYR A 931 -1.69 17.61 -34.49
C TYR A 931 -2.44 16.63 -35.40
N LEU A 932 -3.71 16.37 -35.10
CA LEU A 932 -4.56 15.46 -35.87
C LEU A 932 -5.06 16.05 -37.18
N ARG A 933 -5.36 17.35 -37.20
CA ARG A 933 -5.75 18.10 -38.41
C ARG A 933 -4.64 18.12 -39.45
N ASN A 934 -3.38 18.23 -39.02
CA ASN A 934 -2.24 18.34 -39.92
C ASN A 934 -2.15 17.13 -40.88
N GLU A 935 -2.21 17.39 -42.19
CA GLU A 935 -2.16 16.37 -43.24
C GLU A 935 -0.85 15.57 -43.24
N LYS A 936 0.25 16.17 -42.76
CA LYS A 936 1.55 15.48 -42.64
C LYS A 936 1.56 14.40 -41.55
N THR A 937 0.61 14.44 -40.61
CA THR A 937 0.51 13.45 -39.54
C THR A 937 -0.07 12.16 -40.08
N SER A 938 0.76 11.15 -40.34
CA SER A 938 0.29 9.83 -40.80
C SER A 938 0.37 8.75 -39.73
N LYS A 939 1.27 8.90 -38.75
CA LYS A 939 1.54 7.94 -37.67
C LYS A 939 1.25 8.61 -36.33
N ILE A 940 0.47 7.94 -35.50
CA ILE A 940 0.03 8.44 -34.18
C ILE A 940 0.22 7.37 -33.11
N TYR A 941 0.26 7.78 -31.86
CA TYR A 941 0.32 6.87 -30.71
C TYR A 941 -1.02 6.85 -29.98
N MET A 942 -1.57 5.66 -29.76
CA MET A 942 -2.92 5.47 -29.21
C MET A 942 -2.98 4.33 -28.20
N ARG A 943 -3.94 4.41 -27.28
CA ARG A 943 -4.23 3.38 -26.27
C ARG A 943 -5.74 3.25 -26.05
N ILE A 944 -6.24 2.01 -25.92
CA ILE A 944 -7.63 1.69 -25.53
C ILE A 944 -7.78 1.78 -24.01
N MET A 945 -8.90 2.32 -23.54
CA MET A 945 -9.31 2.20 -22.14
C MET A 945 -10.23 0.98 -21.98
N GLU A 946 -9.83 -0.02 -21.19
CA GLU A 946 -10.52 -1.33 -21.10
C GLU A 946 -11.51 -1.43 -19.92
N ASP A 947 -11.48 -0.51 -18.95
CA ASP A 947 -12.13 -0.66 -17.62
C ASP A 947 -13.23 0.38 -17.30
N GLU A 948 -13.61 1.27 -18.23
CA GLU A 948 -14.57 2.38 -17.97
C GLU A 948 -15.80 2.42 -18.91
N ASP A 949 -15.97 1.48 -19.84
CA ASP A 949 -16.93 1.65 -20.95
C ASP A 949 -18.10 0.66 -20.95
N GLU A 950 -19.32 1.21 -21.01
CA GLU A 950 -20.56 0.48 -21.33
C GLU A 950 -20.50 -0.10 -22.75
N ASP A 951 -20.94 -1.34 -22.90
CA ASP A 951 -21.02 -2.00 -24.19
C ASP A 951 -22.36 -1.69 -24.86
N PHE A 952 -22.38 -0.67 -25.73
CA PHE A 952 -23.61 -0.30 -26.43
C PHE A 952 -24.21 -1.42 -27.30
N SER A 953 -23.45 -2.50 -27.56
CA SER A 953 -24.01 -3.68 -28.25
C SER A 953 -25.01 -4.46 -27.40
N GLU A 954 -24.95 -4.34 -26.07
CA GLU A 954 -25.91 -4.93 -25.14
C GLU A 954 -27.26 -4.18 -25.11
N LEU A 955 -27.30 -2.94 -25.60
CA LEU A 955 -28.48 -2.07 -25.60
C LEU A 955 -29.22 -2.04 -26.94
N LYS A 956 -28.80 -2.87 -27.91
CA LYS A 956 -29.26 -2.74 -29.30
C LYS A 956 -30.75 -3.00 -29.50
N GLU A 957 -31.34 -3.88 -28.69
CA GLU A 957 -32.76 -4.25 -28.77
C GLU A 957 -33.67 -3.21 -28.09
N ASN A 958 -33.12 -2.38 -27.20
CA ASN A 958 -33.88 -1.42 -26.41
C ASN A 958 -34.24 -0.19 -27.27
N PRO A 959 -35.36 0.49 -26.97
CA PRO A 959 -35.59 1.83 -27.49
C PRO A 959 -34.49 2.80 -27.05
N MET A 960 -34.08 3.72 -27.91
CA MET A 960 -32.97 4.64 -27.63
C MET A 960 -33.35 6.09 -27.93
N ILE A 961 -33.09 6.97 -26.97
CA ILE A 961 -33.15 8.42 -27.14
C ILE A 961 -31.70 8.92 -27.15
N LEU A 962 -31.21 9.31 -28.32
CA LEU A 962 -29.85 9.78 -28.53
C LEU A 962 -29.83 11.30 -28.56
N VAL A 963 -28.95 11.90 -27.75
CA VAL A 963 -28.80 13.35 -27.67
C VAL A 963 -27.33 13.69 -27.84
N ALA A 964 -26.99 14.50 -28.85
CA ALA A 964 -25.61 14.92 -29.09
C ALA A 964 -25.48 16.40 -29.37
N THR A 965 -24.38 17.01 -28.90
CA THR A 965 -24.03 18.40 -29.22
C THR A 965 -22.63 18.50 -29.82
N GLY A 966 -22.52 19.16 -30.96
CA GLY A 966 -21.25 19.40 -31.67
C GLY A 966 -20.40 18.14 -31.82
N ARG A 967 -19.19 18.14 -31.25
CA ARG A 967 -18.23 17.01 -31.34
C ARG A 967 -18.67 15.75 -30.59
N GLY A 968 -19.65 15.85 -29.69
CA GLY A 968 -20.19 14.69 -28.97
C GLY A 968 -20.84 13.64 -29.90
N ILE A 969 -21.07 13.99 -31.16
CA ILE A 969 -21.64 13.10 -32.18
C ILE A 969 -20.83 11.81 -32.42
N GLY A 970 -19.54 11.76 -32.04
CA GLY A 970 -18.69 10.58 -32.27
C GLY A 970 -19.29 9.27 -31.71
N SER A 971 -19.62 9.23 -30.42
CA SER A 971 -20.24 8.04 -29.80
C SER A 971 -21.55 7.66 -30.49
N ILE A 972 -22.37 8.66 -30.86
CA ILE A 972 -23.64 8.42 -31.55
C ILE A 972 -23.42 7.80 -32.93
N ILE A 973 -22.46 8.27 -33.72
CA ILE A 973 -22.12 7.66 -35.01
C ILE A 973 -21.72 6.20 -34.83
N SER A 974 -20.99 5.85 -33.77
CA SER A 974 -20.65 4.44 -33.52
C SER A 974 -21.87 3.56 -33.23
N ILE A 975 -22.89 4.10 -32.54
CA ILE A 975 -24.16 3.42 -32.28
C ILE A 975 -24.94 3.27 -33.59
N LEU A 976 -25.05 4.34 -34.39
CA LEU A 976 -25.74 4.30 -35.68
C LEU A 976 -25.07 3.35 -36.67
N GLU A 977 -23.73 3.29 -36.73
CA GLU A 977 -23.03 2.29 -37.53
C GLU A 977 -23.29 0.88 -37.02
N LEU A 978 -23.33 0.63 -35.70
CA LEU A 978 -23.69 -0.68 -35.18
C LEU A 978 -25.09 -1.09 -35.68
N ARG A 979 -26.06 -0.17 -35.57
CA ARG A 979 -27.45 -0.40 -35.99
C ARG A 979 -27.63 -0.62 -37.48
N GLN A 980 -26.81 0.01 -38.31
CA GLN A 980 -26.90 -0.14 -39.77
C GLN A 980 -26.31 -1.46 -40.29
N TYR A 981 -25.28 -2.01 -39.64
CA TYR A 981 -24.47 -3.10 -40.20
C TYR A 981 -24.54 -4.42 -39.42
N ASP A 982 -25.18 -4.48 -38.25
CA ASP A 982 -25.44 -5.71 -37.52
C ASP A 982 -26.83 -6.25 -37.90
N ASP A 983 -26.95 -7.56 -38.12
CA ASP A 983 -28.20 -8.20 -38.60
C ASP A 983 -29.20 -8.50 -37.45
N GLY A 984 -29.00 -7.92 -36.26
CA GLY A 984 -29.82 -8.14 -35.07
C GLY A 984 -31.14 -7.35 -35.04
N PRO A 985 -32.07 -7.70 -34.13
CA PRO A 985 -33.23 -6.86 -33.86
C PRO A 985 -32.80 -5.55 -33.20
N PHE A 986 -33.46 -4.45 -33.57
CA PHE A 986 -33.21 -3.14 -33.00
C PHE A 986 -34.49 -2.49 -32.50
N GLY A 987 -34.44 -1.90 -31.30
CA GLY A 987 -35.51 -1.07 -30.78
C GLY A 987 -35.61 0.26 -31.54
N LYS A 988 -36.72 0.99 -31.39
CA LYS A 988 -36.88 2.34 -31.98
C LYS A 988 -35.77 3.28 -31.50
N CYS A 989 -35.33 4.19 -32.34
CA CYS A 989 -34.23 5.11 -32.06
C CYS A 989 -34.52 6.50 -32.61
N ILE A 990 -34.42 7.52 -31.77
CA ILE A 990 -34.53 8.92 -32.18
C ILE A 990 -33.26 9.68 -31.80
N LEU A 991 -32.83 10.60 -32.67
CA LEU A 991 -31.64 11.42 -32.47
C LEU A 991 -32.00 12.91 -32.43
N PHE A 992 -31.55 13.59 -31.38
CA PHE A 992 -31.51 15.04 -31.30
C PHE A 992 -30.05 15.53 -31.39
N TYR A 993 -29.75 16.33 -32.41
CA TYR A 993 -28.41 16.86 -32.65
C TYR A 993 -28.37 18.40 -32.59
N GLY A 994 -27.48 18.95 -31.77
CA GLY A 994 -27.27 20.39 -31.61
C GLY A 994 -26.02 20.90 -32.33
N CYS A 995 -26.16 21.95 -33.14
CA CYS A 995 -25.05 22.60 -33.82
C CYS A 995 -25.19 24.13 -33.87
N GLN A 996 -24.17 24.80 -34.43
CA GLN A 996 -24.19 26.26 -34.56
C GLN A 996 -24.99 26.74 -35.76
N SER A 997 -24.85 26.07 -36.90
CA SER A 997 -25.52 26.47 -38.15
C SER A 997 -25.76 25.26 -39.04
N GLY A 998 -26.94 25.20 -39.66
CA GLY A 998 -27.32 24.12 -40.57
C GLY A 998 -26.42 24.04 -41.80
N GLU A 999 -26.17 25.18 -42.46
CA GLU A 999 -25.28 25.22 -43.63
C GLU A 999 -23.81 24.93 -43.25
N GLY A 1000 -23.35 25.41 -42.09
CA GLY A 1000 -22.00 25.15 -41.60
C GLY A 1000 -21.73 23.66 -41.30
N TYR A 1001 -22.76 22.93 -40.85
CA TYR A 1001 -22.67 21.51 -40.48
C TYR A 1001 -23.33 20.58 -41.51
N LYS A 1002 -23.67 21.10 -42.69
CA LYS A 1002 -24.40 20.36 -43.73
C LYS A 1002 -23.82 18.97 -44.03
N PRO A 1003 -22.49 18.76 -44.19
CA PRO A 1003 -21.96 17.44 -44.46
C PRO A 1003 -22.26 16.39 -43.37
N LEU A 1004 -22.20 16.80 -42.10
CA LEU A 1004 -22.58 15.92 -40.98
C LEU A 1004 -24.09 15.68 -40.94
N ILE A 1005 -24.89 16.73 -41.16
CA ILE A 1005 -26.36 16.61 -41.17
C ILE A 1005 -26.79 15.64 -42.28
N ASP A 1006 -26.19 15.74 -43.46
CA ASP A 1006 -26.45 14.82 -44.57
C ASP A 1006 -26.06 13.37 -44.22
N GLU A 1007 -24.93 13.15 -43.50
CA GLU A 1007 -24.54 11.82 -42.99
C GLU A 1007 -25.59 11.26 -42.01
N LEU A 1008 -26.13 12.09 -41.11
CA LEU A 1008 -27.19 11.68 -40.17
C LEU A 1008 -28.52 11.38 -40.87
N GLN A 1009 -28.88 12.15 -41.90
CA GLN A 1009 -30.09 11.88 -42.70
C GLN A 1009 -29.95 10.60 -43.53
N GLU A 1010 -28.73 10.26 -43.98
CA GLU A 1010 -28.48 8.99 -44.65
C GLU A 1010 -28.62 7.79 -43.70
N PHE A 1011 -28.22 7.92 -42.41
CA PHE A 1011 -28.54 6.90 -41.40
C PHE A 1011 -30.04 6.72 -41.22
N LYS A 1012 -30.82 7.81 -41.22
CA LYS A 1012 -32.29 7.75 -41.16
C LYS A 1012 -32.88 6.99 -42.35
N LYS A 1013 -32.45 7.35 -43.56
CA LYS A 1013 -32.91 6.71 -44.80
C LYS A 1013 -32.60 5.21 -44.84
N ASN A 1014 -31.48 4.79 -44.23
CA ASN A 1014 -31.07 3.38 -44.14
C ASN A 1014 -31.70 2.63 -42.95
N GLY A 1015 -32.58 3.27 -42.17
CA GLY A 1015 -33.29 2.63 -41.05
C GLY A 1015 -32.46 2.46 -39.78
N ALA A 1016 -31.26 3.05 -39.69
CA ALA A 1016 -30.43 2.97 -38.50
C ALA A 1016 -30.95 3.86 -37.35
N VAL A 1017 -31.74 4.88 -37.68
CA VAL A 1017 -32.44 5.78 -36.76
C VAL A 1017 -33.80 6.13 -37.37
N ASP A 1018 -34.84 6.18 -36.56
CA ASP A 1018 -36.20 6.47 -37.04
C ASP A 1018 -36.39 7.96 -37.32
N GLU A 1019 -35.93 8.83 -36.42
CA GLU A 1019 -36.08 10.27 -36.53
C GLU A 1019 -34.80 11.03 -36.16
N VAL A 1020 -34.52 12.12 -36.89
CA VAL A 1020 -33.35 12.98 -36.67
C VAL A 1020 -33.82 14.43 -36.60
N TYR A 1021 -33.69 15.03 -35.43
CA TYR A 1021 -34.01 16.43 -35.17
C TYR A 1021 -32.73 17.23 -34.99
N VAL A 1022 -32.59 18.33 -35.73
CA VAL A 1022 -31.40 19.19 -35.69
C VAL A 1022 -31.77 20.57 -35.14
N ALA A 1023 -31.10 20.98 -34.07
CA ALA A 1023 -31.26 22.30 -33.47
C ALA A 1023 -30.07 23.21 -33.82
N CYS A 1024 -30.34 24.35 -34.45
CA CYS A 1024 -29.34 25.32 -34.90
C CYS A 1024 -29.34 26.58 -34.04
N SER A 1025 -28.32 26.73 -33.20
CA SER A 1025 -28.27 27.83 -32.22
C SER A 1025 -27.97 29.22 -32.78
N ARG A 1026 -27.59 29.37 -34.06
CA ARG A 1026 -27.21 30.65 -34.67
C ARG A 1026 -27.85 30.95 -36.03
N ASP A 1027 -28.76 30.11 -36.52
CA ASP A 1027 -29.42 30.34 -37.82
C ASP A 1027 -30.54 31.40 -37.74
N THR A 1028 -31.09 31.63 -36.54
CA THR A 1028 -32.19 32.59 -36.26
C THR A 1028 -31.84 33.53 -35.10
N GLU A 1029 -32.53 34.67 -34.98
CA GLU A 1029 -32.36 35.60 -33.84
C GLU A 1029 -32.68 34.95 -32.49
N LYS A 1030 -33.74 34.13 -32.44
CA LYS A 1030 -34.03 33.25 -31.31
C LYS A 1030 -33.16 32.01 -31.41
N LYS A 1031 -32.28 31.79 -30.44
CA LYS A 1031 -31.42 30.59 -30.40
C LYS A 1031 -32.29 29.35 -30.17
N GLN A 1032 -32.11 28.33 -31.00
CA GLN A 1032 -32.69 27.00 -30.79
C GLN A 1032 -31.61 26.03 -30.31
N TYR A 1033 -31.84 25.41 -29.16
CA TYR A 1033 -30.99 24.37 -28.60
C TYR A 1033 -31.68 23.01 -28.61
N VAL A 1034 -30.94 21.96 -28.23
CA VAL A 1034 -31.45 20.58 -28.28
C VAL A 1034 -32.61 20.37 -27.31
N GLN A 1035 -32.55 20.98 -26.12
CA GLN A 1035 -33.65 20.95 -25.16
C GLN A 1035 -34.94 21.57 -25.70
N ASP A 1036 -34.85 22.57 -26.59
CA ASP A 1036 -36.04 23.17 -27.23
C ASP A 1036 -36.66 22.18 -28.22
N ALA A 1037 -35.82 21.54 -29.06
CA ALA A 1037 -36.27 20.52 -29.99
C ALA A 1037 -36.88 19.30 -29.28
N MET A 1038 -36.34 18.90 -28.13
CA MET A 1038 -36.93 17.85 -27.29
C MET A 1038 -38.31 18.26 -26.75
N ARG A 1039 -38.45 19.50 -26.27
CA ARG A 1039 -39.75 20.03 -25.80
C ARG A 1039 -40.81 20.13 -26.90
N GLU A 1040 -40.40 20.36 -28.15
CA GLU A 1040 -41.31 20.36 -29.30
C GLU A 1040 -41.77 18.95 -29.71
N GLN A 1041 -41.02 17.91 -29.34
CA GLN A 1041 -41.25 16.50 -29.73
C GLN A 1041 -41.57 15.60 -28.52
N GLN A 1042 -42.24 16.14 -27.50
CA GLN A 1042 -42.53 15.42 -26.25
C GLN A 1042 -43.40 14.17 -26.46
N ASP A 1043 -44.34 14.21 -27.40
CA ASP A 1043 -45.20 13.08 -27.79
C ASP A 1043 -44.35 11.93 -28.34
N LYS A 1044 -43.40 12.23 -29.23
CA LYS A 1044 -42.46 11.26 -29.81
C LYS A 1044 -41.47 10.73 -28.79
N LEU A 1045 -41.01 11.56 -27.86
CA LEU A 1045 -40.17 11.14 -26.75
C LEU A 1045 -40.92 10.16 -25.84
N TRP A 1046 -42.18 10.44 -25.50
CA TRP A 1046 -42.99 9.55 -24.66
C TRP A 1046 -43.27 8.19 -25.32
N GLU A 1047 -43.45 8.15 -26.65
CA GLU A 1047 -43.60 6.88 -27.38
C GLU A 1047 -42.49 5.87 -27.06
N LEU A 1048 -41.26 6.35 -26.84
CA LEU A 1048 -40.10 5.51 -26.47
C LEU A 1048 -39.92 5.46 -24.94
N TRP A 1049 -40.00 6.60 -24.25
CA TRP A 1049 -39.66 6.75 -22.84
C TRP A 1049 -40.62 6.01 -21.90
N GLN A 1050 -41.85 5.72 -22.32
CA GLN A 1050 -42.78 4.90 -21.54
C GLN A 1050 -42.31 3.44 -21.37
N ASP A 1051 -41.38 2.96 -22.21
CA ASP A 1051 -40.78 1.62 -22.10
C ASP A 1051 -39.67 1.65 -21.03
N PRO A 1052 -39.79 0.87 -19.94
CA PRO A 1052 -38.78 0.84 -18.87
C PRO A 1052 -37.37 0.42 -19.33
N GLN A 1053 -37.24 -0.21 -20.50
CA GLN A 1053 -35.94 -0.59 -21.06
C GLN A 1053 -35.31 0.52 -21.93
N CYS A 1054 -36.04 1.60 -22.20
CA CYS A 1054 -35.56 2.71 -23.00
C CYS A 1054 -34.27 3.30 -22.42
N SER A 1055 -33.26 3.48 -23.26
CA SER A 1055 -31.97 4.05 -22.87
C SER A 1055 -31.85 5.49 -23.37
N LEU A 1056 -31.55 6.42 -22.47
CA LEU A 1056 -31.24 7.82 -22.80
C LEU A 1056 -29.73 8.01 -22.83
N ILE A 1057 -29.18 8.43 -23.96
CA ILE A 1057 -27.74 8.58 -24.15
C ILE A 1057 -27.43 10.01 -24.56
N TYR A 1058 -26.74 10.73 -23.69
CA TYR A 1058 -26.23 12.07 -24.00
C TYR A 1058 -24.72 12.02 -24.27
N SER A 1059 -24.29 12.67 -25.35
CA SER A 1059 -22.87 12.86 -25.67
C SER A 1059 -22.57 14.30 -26.09
N GLY A 1060 -21.76 15.01 -25.31
CA GLY A 1060 -21.52 16.43 -25.57
C GLY A 1060 -20.71 17.14 -24.50
N PHE A 1061 -20.79 18.47 -24.50
CA PHE A 1061 -20.13 19.30 -23.49
C PHE A 1061 -20.78 19.12 -22.10
N PRO A 1062 -19.98 19.18 -21.02
CA PRO A 1062 -20.53 19.28 -19.67
C PRO A 1062 -21.23 20.63 -19.45
N GLY A 1063 -22.20 20.69 -18.53
CA GLY A 1063 -22.93 21.90 -18.18
C GLY A 1063 -24.41 21.64 -17.85
N THR A 1064 -25.20 22.71 -17.80
CA THR A 1064 -26.62 22.70 -17.39
C THR A 1064 -27.53 21.91 -18.32
N ILE A 1065 -27.10 21.61 -19.55
CA ILE A 1065 -27.91 20.85 -20.51
C ILE A 1065 -28.29 19.46 -19.99
N CYS A 1066 -27.45 18.84 -19.15
CA CYS A 1066 -27.80 17.56 -18.54
C CYS A 1066 -29.00 17.73 -17.60
N ASP A 1067 -29.00 18.79 -16.78
CA ASP A 1067 -30.10 19.11 -15.86
C ASP A 1067 -31.38 19.48 -16.64
N ASP A 1068 -31.24 20.20 -17.76
CA ASP A 1068 -32.35 20.53 -18.65
C ASP A 1068 -32.98 19.25 -19.25
N ILE A 1069 -32.15 18.30 -19.73
CA ILE A 1069 -32.60 17.03 -20.28
C ILE A 1069 -33.34 16.22 -19.19
N ILE A 1070 -32.77 16.11 -17.99
CA ILE A 1070 -33.40 15.42 -16.85
C ILE A 1070 -34.79 16.02 -16.58
N SER A 1071 -34.86 17.35 -16.48
CA SER A 1071 -36.11 18.06 -16.23
C SER A 1071 -37.14 17.78 -17.31
N ILE A 1072 -36.74 17.79 -18.58
CA ILE A 1072 -37.62 17.48 -19.72
C ILE A 1072 -38.17 16.05 -19.62
N MET A 1073 -37.33 15.06 -19.30
CA MET A 1073 -37.78 13.66 -19.22
C MET A 1073 -38.75 13.43 -18.06
N ILE A 1074 -38.55 14.10 -16.93
CA ILE A 1074 -39.48 14.07 -15.79
C ILE A 1074 -40.80 14.75 -16.17
N GLU A 1075 -40.76 15.95 -16.76
CA GLU A 1075 -41.95 16.68 -17.21
C GLU A 1075 -42.78 15.88 -18.24
N ILE A 1076 -42.12 15.14 -19.13
CA ILE A 1076 -42.79 14.26 -20.10
C ILE A 1076 -43.52 13.13 -19.38
N ALA A 1077 -42.89 12.50 -18.37
CA ALA A 1077 -43.53 11.44 -17.59
C ALA A 1077 -44.71 11.96 -16.74
N GLU A 1078 -44.62 13.18 -16.21
CA GLU A 1078 -45.76 13.84 -15.53
C GLU A 1078 -46.91 14.09 -16.51
N THR A 1079 -46.61 14.68 -17.66
CA THR A 1079 -47.64 15.17 -18.60
C THR A 1079 -48.32 14.03 -19.36
N PHE A 1080 -47.56 13.04 -19.82
CA PHE A 1080 -48.08 11.96 -20.68
C PHE A 1080 -48.27 10.64 -19.93
N GLY A 1081 -47.61 10.46 -18.78
CA GLY A 1081 -47.77 9.29 -17.90
C GLY A 1081 -48.79 9.46 -16.79
N ASP A 1082 -49.35 10.67 -16.59
CA ASP A 1082 -50.27 11.02 -15.51
C ASP A 1082 -49.72 10.69 -14.11
N ALA A 1083 -48.39 10.80 -13.96
CA ALA A 1083 -47.65 10.49 -12.74
C ALA A 1083 -47.46 11.75 -11.87
N ALA A 1084 -47.49 11.58 -10.55
CA ALA A 1084 -47.08 12.66 -9.65
C ALA A 1084 -45.57 12.94 -9.80
N VAL A 1085 -45.12 14.16 -9.47
CA VAL A 1085 -43.71 14.59 -9.60
C VAL A 1085 -42.70 13.60 -9.00
N ASP A 1086 -43.01 13.07 -7.80
CA ASP A 1086 -42.14 12.11 -7.12
C ASP A 1086 -42.09 10.75 -7.85
N GLU A 1087 -43.21 10.30 -8.42
CA GLU A 1087 -43.33 9.07 -9.20
C GLU A 1087 -42.64 9.20 -10.56
N ALA A 1088 -42.76 10.36 -11.23
CA ALA A 1088 -42.07 10.67 -12.48
C ALA A 1088 -40.55 10.71 -12.30
N ARG A 1089 -40.09 11.18 -11.13
CA ARG A 1089 -38.67 11.17 -10.78
C ARG A 1089 -38.15 9.77 -10.50
N GLU A 1090 -38.88 8.98 -9.73
CA GLU A 1090 -38.56 7.56 -9.53
C GLU A 1090 -38.58 6.78 -10.85
N PHE A 1091 -39.53 7.09 -11.73
CA PHE A 1091 -39.59 6.54 -13.08
C PHE A 1091 -38.30 6.85 -13.86
N TYR A 1092 -37.86 8.11 -13.87
CA TYR A 1092 -36.58 8.50 -14.49
C TYR A 1092 -35.38 7.77 -13.86
N ASP A 1093 -35.29 7.69 -12.54
CA ASP A 1093 -34.16 7.07 -11.82
C ASP A 1093 -34.04 5.56 -12.10
N ASN A 1094 -35.14 4.91 -12.50
CA ASN A 1094 -35.16 3.51 -12.90
C ASN A 1094 -34.74 3.25 -14.36
N HIS A 1095 -34.60 4.29 -15.19
CA HIS A 1095 -34.15 4.15 -16.58
C HIS A 1095 -32.64 4.09 -16.71
N ASN A 1096 -32.18 3.46 -17.79
CA ASN A 1096 -30.77 3.46 -18.14
C ASN A 1096 -30.37 4.79 -18.79
N VAL A 1097 -29.72 5.68 -18.03
CA VAL A 1097 -29.28 6.99 -18.51
C VAL A 1097 -27.75 7.10 -18.53
N ILE A 1098 -27.22 7.35 -19.72
CA ILE A 1098 -25.78 7.33 -20.02
C ILE A 1098 -25.28 8.74 -20.35
N TRP A 1099 -24.35 9.26 -19.54
CA TRP A 1099 -23.77 10.59 -19.70
C TRP A 1099 -22.32 10.52 -20.21
N ARG A 1100 -22.09 10.86 -21.48
CA ARG A 1100 -20.75 10.99 -22.09
C ARG A 1100 -20.35 12.46 -22.18
N ARG A 1101 -19.71 12.98 -21.13
CA ARG A 1101 -19.29 14.39 -21.00
C ARG A 1101 -17.81 14.56 -21.41
N PHE A 1102 -17.54 15.42 -22.39
CA PHE A 1102 -16.17 15.66 -22.90
C PHE A 1102 -15.78 17.14 -22.84
N ASP A 1103 -14.68 17.43 -22.14
CA ASP A 1103 -14.03 18.76 -22.04
C ASP A 1103 -13.23 19.16 -23.28
#